data_AF-A0A5N6XD84-F1
#
_entry.id   AF-A0A5N6XD84-F1
#
_cell.length_a   1.000
_cell.length_b   1.000
_cell.length_c   1.000
_cell.angle_alpha   90.00
_cell.angle_beta   90.00
_cell.angle_gamma   90.00
#
_symmetry.space_group_name_H-M   'P 1'
#
loop_
_entity.id
_entity.type
_entity.pdbx_description
1 polymer ?
#
loop_
_entity_poly.entity_id
_entity_poly.type
_entity_poly.pdbx_seq_one_letter_code
_entity_poly.pdbx_strand_id
1 'polypeptide(L)'
;MNEDQHQPDASADFHPGHITRDTFQALLTCYPATLEAVTRRKVTDRVLQAASKRGKRAKRLRQAPPSQVVTPELDEEQKKQVETEVEAFRELDALRYEELPGVAAEKRALEKEEVVKLVEWKLKHGIFRPTLLGMVKANQAKTVQKATSDAFTAVNTITPAEGEAEAETGDEPETDPTASFPKPSLDALMKPLRGVGIATASLLLSVGTIRDPEHEAPFYSDDTYLWLCMKEFPRPGTRLGQESEKTEINELRKKAGKSRRPNGEINVKYDVAEYRTLWTAVNELRARLNESETSSGRVSCADIEKVAFVLRHIDVSGYLEECDLVDHDLQPADEGIDKAKANPGTKRKRFDKEDLKKGGRNALKWHTLLYDTGLLGAHPVTKYESFDLASPEPNILKWDPRCEDKYVFLSPRGHFYPHPGPLIFDNKGDLIWMEDRFGMVMDFRVQRYRGEDYLTFWVGEDDGTRGLGVYYMLDSTYTLTHTITPLNNQKGDVHEFQLTPAGTALITIYEIIPYDLTPVNGPQNGWIYDCLFQEIDVETNTLLFQWRASDHYNITETYFPLNGKGGANSSDQAYDYFHINSVDKLDDGRYLVSSRYMHTVTCIGSDGEVLWVLGGKRNMFGDLSGGLATGFKWQHNARWVPGSSGSGGGNGDESVDVITVFDNGANDHVMDEDHSRGLVIEVDVNNWTATARHVYPAPGGFSAHSQGNMQVLEESGNVFVGWGKAAAYTEFSARGEVLCDTHWGPKMFFPLGWVKSYRTYKADWVGRPVMPPDVAVDEGSKTLFVSWNGATDVAGWVLQRVDNSTEDEFETVDYLPKTGFETAIEMGETGGYWRLVAVDFTGEELGYTEVFSLDHSVLSVGALESLFGVGGR
;
A
#
# COMPACT_ATOMS: atom_id res chain seq x y z
N MET A 1 -32.34 -39.05 -32.95
CA MET A 1 -32.94 -37.74 -32.65
C MET A 1 -32.07 -37.19 -31.53
N ASN A 2 -31.03 -36.46 -31.91
CA ASN A 2 -30.02 -35.94 -31.00
C ASN A 2 -30.45 -34.55 -30.54
N GLU A 3 -30.44 -34.33 -29.23
CA GLU A 3 -30.49 -33.01 -28.62
C GLU A 3 -29.09 -32.39 -28.75
N ASP A 4 -28.98 -31.32 -29.54
CA ASP A 4 -27.76 -30.52 -29.66
C ASP A 4 -27.56 -29.71 -28.37
N GLN A 5 -26.66 -30.16 -27.51
CA GLN A 5 -26.07 -29.34 -26.46
C GLN A 5 -25.14 -28.32 -27.13
N HIS A 6 -25.50 -27.03 -27.05
CA HIS A 6 -24.65 -25.92 -27.50
C HIS A 6 -23.40 -25.86 -26.62
N GLN A 7 -22.25 -26.18 -27.21
CA GLN A 7 -20.93 -26.04 -26.59
C GLN A 7 -20.54 -24.54 -26.59
N PRO A 8 -20.07 -23.96 -25.47
CA PRO A 8 -19.60 -22.58 -25.44
C PRO A 8 -18.35 -22.40 -26.33
N ASP A 9 -18.37 -21.37 -27.18
CA ASP A 9 -17.31 -21.05 -28.13
C ASP A 9 -16.03 -20.59 -27.42
N ALA A 10 -14.88 -21.16 -27.79
CA ALA A 10 -13.58 -20.99 -27.10
C ALA A 10 -12.91 -19.61 -27.34
N SER A 11 -13.68 -18.61 -27.75
CA SER A 11 -13.26 -17.25 -28.10
C SER A 11 -14.22 -16.24 -27.44
N ALA A 12 -14.33 -16.28 -26.12
CA ALA A 12 -15.22 -15.38 -25.41
C ALA A 12 -14.67 -13.93 -25.41
N ASP A 13 -15.31 -13.02 -26.14
CA ASP A 13 -15.02 -11.58 -26.07
C ASP A 13 -16.01 -10.92 -25.09
N PHE A 14 -15.48 -10.30 -24.04
CA PHE A 14 -16.30 -9.60 -23.04
C PHE A 14 -16.43 -8.08 -23.32
N HIS A 15 -15.91 -7.60 -24.45
CA HIS A 15 -16.06 -6.21 -24.86
C HIS A 15 -17.54 -5.88 -25.12
N PRO A 16 -18.11 -4.81 -24.54
CA PRO A 16 -19.53 -4.49 -24.70
C PRO A 16 -19.97 -4.32 -26.17
N GLY A 17 -19.06 -3.89 -27.05
CA GLY A 17 -19.36 -3.79 -28.48
C GLY A 17 -19.49 -5.15 -29.18
N HIS A 18 -18.83 -6.18 -28.66
CA HIS A 18 -18.58 -7.44 -29.38
C HIS A 18 -19.10 -8.69 -28.66
N ILE A 19 -19.42 -8.59 -27.37
CA ILE A 19 -19.93 -9.72 -26.58
C ILE A 19 -21.16 -10.31 -27.25
N THR A 20 -21.09 -11.62 -27.51
CA THR A 20 -22.16 -12.37 -28.17
C THR A 20 -23.29 -12.63 -27.19
N ARG A 21 -24.49 -12.92 -27.71
CA ARG A 21 -25.64 -13.25 -26.87
C ARG A 21 -25.41 -14.54 -26.06
N ASP A 22 -24.71 -15.50 -26.63
CA ASP A 22 -24.43 -16.78 -25.97
C ASP A 22 -23.41 -16.61 -24.84
N THR A 23 -22.33 -15.86 -25.07
CA THR A 23 -21.36 -15.50 -24.01
C THR A 23 -22.04 -14.72 -22.89
N PHE A 24 -22.89 -13.76 -23.24
CA PHE A 24 -23.67 -12.98 -22.27
C PHE A 24 -24.59 -13.89 -21.42
N GLN A 25 -25.29 -14.82 -22.07
CA GLN A 25 -26.19 -15.75 -21.38
C GLN A 25 -25.44 -16.71 -20.44
N ALA A 26 -24.27 -17.20 -20.86
CA ALA A 26 -23.42 -18.07 -20.04
C ALA A 26 -22.84 -17.33 -18.82
N LEU A 27 -22.46 -16.05 -18.96
CA LEU A 27 -22.06 -15.23 -17.81
C LEU A 27 -23.25 -14.99 -16.87
N LEU A 28 -24.44 -14.76 -17.43
CA LEU A 28 -25.65 -14.54 -16.64
C LEU A 28 -26.02 -15.77 -15.79
N THR A 29 -25.79 -16.99 -16.29
CA THR A 29 -26.04 -18.23 -15.52
C THR A 29 -25.11 -18.41 -14.32
N CYS A 30 -23.91 -17.80 -14.34
CA CYS A 30 -22.96 -17.84 -13.22
C CYS A 30 -23.32 -16.87 -12.08
N TYR A 31 -24.27 -15.95 -12.28
CA TYR A 31 -24.60 -14.92 -11.29
C TYR A 31 -24.97 -15.47 -9.90
N PRO A 32 -25.86 -16.49 -9.76
CA PRO A 32 -26.23 -17.00 -8.44
C PRO A 32 -25.03 -17.58 -7.65
N ALA A 33 -24.17 -18.36 -8.32
CA ALA A 33 -22.97 -18.94 -7.71
C ALA A 33 -21.96 -17.85 -7.31
N THR A 34 -21.76 -16.86 -8.19
CA THR A 34 -20.87 -15.71 -7.93
C THR A 34 -21.36 -14.90 -6.73
N LEU A 35 -22.66 -14.61 -6.65
CA LEU A 35 -23.27 -13.89 -5.54
C LEU A 35 -23.05 -14.61 -4.21
N GLU A 36 -23.25 -15.93 -4.20
CA GLU A 36 -23.04 -16.76 -3.02
C GLU A 36 -21.57 -16.76 -2.58
N ALA A 37 -20.63 -17.00 -3.50
CA ALA A 37 -19.20 -17.02 -3.22
C ALA A 37 -18.69 -15.69 -2.65
N VAL A 38 -19.05 -14.57 -3.30
CA VAL A 38 -18.64 -13.22 -2.87
C VAL A 38 -19.24 -12.88 -1.50
N THR A 39 -20.50 -13.24 -1.26
CA THR A 39 -21.18 -12.94 0.02
C THR A 39 -20.61 -13.77 1.16
N ARG A 40 -20.43 -15.08 0.93
CA ARG A 40 -19.85 -16.02 1.90
C ARG A 40 -18.46 -15.57 2.34
N ARG A 41 -17.63 -15.13 1.40
CA ARG A 41 -16.32 -14.52 1.69
C ARG A 41 -16.44 -13.29 2.58
N LYS A 42 -17.26 -12.30 2.19
CA LYS A 42 -17.48 -11.06 2.96
C LYS A 42 -18.01 -11.30 4.39
N VAL A 43 -18.91 -12.26 4.57
CA VAL A 43 -19.50 -12.57 5.88
C VAL A 43 -18.50 -13.30 6.76
N THR A 44 -17.77 -14.27 6.20
CA THR A 44 -16.72 -15.03 6.91
C THR A 44 -15.68 -14.07 7.49
N ASP A 45 -15.18 -13.13 6.68
CA ASP A 45 -14.23 -12.11 7.13
C ASP A 45 -14.76 -11.29 8.31
N ARG A 46 -16.05 -10.93 8.28
CA ARG A 46 -16.70 -10.15 9.34
C ARG A 46 -16.89 -10.95 10.63
N VAL A 47 -17.31 -12.21 10.53
CA VAL A 47 -17.53 -13.09 11.68
C VAL A 47 -16.22 -13.33 12.42
N LEU A 48 -15.14 -13.60 11.68
CA LEU A 48 -13.79 -13.76 12.24
C LEU A 48 -13.30 -12.47 12.93
N GLN A 49 -13.52 -11.30 12.34
CA GLN A 49 -13.18 -10.01 12.95
C GLN A 49 -13.98 -9.69 14.23
N ALA A 50 -15.24 -10.12 14.31
CA ALA A 50 -16.11 -9.89 15.48
C ALA A 50 -15.74 -10.80 16.67
N ALA A 51 -15.35 -12.05 16.40
CA ALA A 51 -14.88 -13.00 17.41
C ALA A 51 -13.61 -12.49 18.12
N SER A 52 -12.65 -11.93 17.37
CA SER A 52 -11.41 -11.38 17.94
C SER A 52 -11.66 -10.18 18.88
N LYS A 53 -12.64 -9.33 18.57
CA LYS A 53 -13.04 -8.19 19.41
C LYS A 53 -13.73 -8.60 20.72
N ARG A 54 -14.51 -9.70 20.71
CA ARG A 54 -15.21 -10.22 21.90
C ARG A 54 -14.24 -10.92 22.87
N GLY A 55 -13.25 -11.65 22.34
CA GLY A 55 -12.16 -12.25 23.13
C GLY A 55 -11.34 -11.21 23.89
N LYS A 56 -11.01 -10.07 23.25
CA LYS A 56 -10.28 -8.96 23.88
C LYS A 56 -11.06 -8.29 25.03
N ARG A 57 -12.40 -8.30 25.03
CA ARG A 57 -13.23 -7.71 26.10
C ARG A 57 -13.41 -8.64 27.30
N ALA A 58 -13.44 -9.96 27.09
CA ALA A 58 -13.52 -10.96 28.17
C ALA A 58 -12.18 -11.16 28.90
N LYS A 59 -11.04 -11.08 28.18
CA LYS A 59 -9.69 -11.18 28.76
C LYS A 59 -9.31 -10.01 29.69
N ARG A 60 -10.06 -8.91 29.65
CA ARG A 60 -9.86 -7.71 30.49
C ARG A 60 -10.44 -7.82 31.92
N LEU A 61 -11.17 -8.91 32.24
CA LEU A 61 -11.86 -9.11 33.53
C LEU A 61 -11.37 -10.32 34.35
N ARG A 62 -10.48 -11.17 33.82
CA ARG A 62 -9.85 -12.26 34.57
C ARG A 62 -8.41 -12.48 34.12
N GLN A 63 -7.47 -12.37 35.05
CA GLN A 63 -6.08 -12.78 34.87
C GLN A 63 -5.99 -14.31 35.00
N ALA A 64 -5.61 -14.98 33.91
CA ALA A 64 -5.21 -16.39 33.86
C ALA A 64 -4.31 -16.59 32.61
N PRO A 65 -3.37 -17.55 32.61
CA PRO A 65 -2.30 -17.67 31.62
C PRO A 65 -2.82 -18.17 30.25
N PRO A 66 -2.17 -17.84 29.13
CA PRO A 66 -2.65 -18.24 27.81
C PRO A 66 -2.01 -19.57 27.36
N SER A 67 -2.85 -20.60 27.21
CA SER A 67 -2.57 -21.79 26.39
C SER A 67 -3.50 -21.79 25.17
N GLN A 68 -2.95 -22.20 24.02
CA GLN A 68 -3.56 -22.51 22.71
C GLN A 68 -4.02 -21.32 21.82
N VAL A 69 -3.43 -21.21 20.62
CA VAL A 69 -4.01 -20.49 19.47
C VAL A 69 -4.20 -21.51 18.35
N VAL A 70 -5.45 -21.86 18.13
CA VAL A 70 -5.96 -22.64 17.01
C VAL A 70 -6.30 -21.64 15.90
N THR A 71 -5.90 -21.90 14.65
CA THR A 71 -6.49 -21.20 13.49
C THR A 71 -8.00 -21.24 13.64
N PRO A 72 -8.71 -20.10 13.66
CA PRO A 72 -10.13 -20.12 13.98
C PRO A 72 -10.88 -20.71 12.79
N GLU A 73 -10.99 -22.04 12.74
CA GLU A 73 -12.07 -22.69 12.04
C GLU A 73 -13.35 -22.07 12.58
N LEU A 74 -14.23 -21.67 11.65
CA LEU A 74 -15.57 -21.25 12.04
C LEU A 74 -16.16 -22.40 12.87
N ASP A 75 -16.48 -22.13 14.12
CA ASP A 75 -17.23 -23.10 14.92
C ASP A 75 -18.59 -23.37 14.25
N GLU A 76 -19.26 -24.46 14.60
CA GLU A 76 -20.53 -24.83 13.95
C GLU A 76 -21.61 -23.74 14.07
N GLU A 77 -21.55 -22.89 15.10
CA GLU A 77 -22.46 -21.75 15.25
C GLU A 77 -22.07 -20.59 14.32
N GLN A 78 -20.78 -20.35 14.12
CA GLN A 78 -20.24 -19.38 13.18
C GLN A 78 -20.47 -19.79 11.73
N LYS A 79 -20.31 -21.08 11.38
CA LYS A 79 -20.69 -21.60 10.05
C LYS A 79 -22.18 -21.39 9.81
N LYS A 80 -23.01 -21.73 10.80
CA LYS A 80 -24.45 -21.48 10.73
C LYS A 80 -24.79 -20.00 10.62
N GLN A 81 -24.03 -19.11 11.28
CA GLN A 81 -24.17 -17.66 11.13
C GLN A 81 -23.82 -17.22 9.70
N VAL A 82 -22.72 -17.71 9.14
CA VAL A 82 -22.32 -17.41 7.76
C VAL A 82 -23.41 -17.85 6.78
N GLU A 83 -23.89 -19.09 6.89
CA GLU A 83 -24.99 -19.59 6.04
C GLU A 83 -26.27 -18.77 6.20
N THR A 84 -26.63 -18.41 7.43
CA THR A 84 -27.83 -17.60 7.70
C THR A 84 -27.71 -16.20 7.08
N GLU A 85 -26.55 -15.56 7.16
CA GLU A 85 -26.31 -14.23 6.58
C GLU A 85 -26.20 -14.27 5.05
N VAL A 86 -25.66 -15.36 4.48
CA VAL A 86 -25.63 -15.61 3.03
C VAL A 86 -27.05 -15.81 2.52
N GLU A 87 -27.86 -16.66 3.16
CA GLU A 87 -29.25 -16.89 2.78
C GLU A 87 -30.08 -15.61 2.93
N ALA A 88 -29.91 -14.86 4.01
CA ALA A 88 -30.57 -13.57 4.19
C ALA A 88 -30.18 -12.54 3.13
N PHE A 89 -29.00 -12.64 2.51
CA PHE A 89 -28.63 -11.79 1.38
C PHE A 89 -29.20 -12.30 0.06
N ARG A 90 -29.29 -13.62 -0.14
CA ARG A 90 -30.00 -14.22 -1.28
C ARG A 90 -31.48 -13.83 -1.28
N GLU A 91 -32.13 -13.83 -0.12
CA GLU A 91 -33.50 -13.34 0.04
C GLU A 91 -33.63 -11.85 -0.33
N LEU A 92 -32.65 -11.01 0.06
CA LEU A 92 -32.65 -9.60 -0.33
C LEU A 92 -32.42 -9.40 -1.84
N ASP A 93 -31.62 -10.27 -2.47
CA ASP A 93 -31.37 -10.24 -3.91
C ASP A 93 -32.61 -10.67 -4.71
N ALA A 94 -33.25 -11.77 -4.30
CA ALA A 94 -34.53 -12.22 -4.85
C ALA A 94 -35.63 -11.16 -4.64
N LEU A 95 -35.70 -10.55 -3.45
CA LEU A 95 -36.62 -9.46 -3.18
C LEU A 95 -36.45 -8.31 -4.18
N ARG A 96 -35.20 -7.94 -4.50
CA ARG A 96 -34.91 -6.86 -5.44
C ARG A 96 -35.31 -7.21 -6.86
N TYR A 97 -34.93 -8.39 -7.37
CA TYR A 97 -35.07 -8.72 -8.79
C TYR A 97 -36.40 -9.39 -9.13
N GLU A 98 -37.07 -10.05 -8.18
CA GLU A 98 -38.25 -10.88 -8.43
C GLU A 98 -39.52 -10.32 -7.79
N GLU A 99 -39.47 -9.97 -6.50
CA GLU A 99 -40.66 -9.56 -5.73
C GLU A 99 -41.03 -8.09 -5.93
N LEU A 100 -40.12 -7.17 -5.58
CA LEU A 100 -40.39 -5.73 -5.58
C LEU A 100 -40.79 -5.17 -6.94
N PRO A 101 -40.29 -5.65 -8.09
CA PRO A 101 -40.79 -5.25 -9.39
C PRO A 101 -42.29 -5.48 -9.59
N GLY A 102 -42.81 -6.59 -9.08
CA GLY A 102 -44.25 -6.89 -9.13
C GLY A 102 -45.05 -5.94 -8.26
N VAL A 103 -44.56 -5.70 -7.03
CA VAL A 103 -45.18 -4.79 -6.06
C VAL A 103 -45.18 -3.34 -6.57
N ALA A 104 -44.05 -2.88 -7.12
CA ALA A 104 -43.90 -1.54 -7.66
C ALA A 104 -44.79 -1.33 -8.89
N ALA A 105 -44.94 -2.34 -9.76
CA ALA A 105 -45.83 -2.27 -10.91
C ALA A 105 -47.31 -2.21 -10.51
N GLU A 106 -47.72 -2.98 -9.50
CA GLU A 106 -49.11 -3.00 -9.00
C GLU A 106 -49.47 -1.72 -8.25
N LYS A 107 -48.63 -1.30 -7.30
CA LYS A 107 -48.87 -0.12 -6.45
C LYS A 107 -48.52 1.19 -7.13
N ARG A 108 -47.73 1.15 -8.22
CA ARG A 108 -47.09 2.32 -8.85
C ARG A 108 -46.35 3.21 -7.85
N ALA A 109 -45.76 2.61 -6.82
CA ALA A 109 -45.01 3.26 -5.76
C ALA A 109 -44.21 2.20 -4.97
N LEU A 110 -43.25 2.65 -4.17
CA LEU A 110 -42.62 1.84 -3.13
C LEU A 110 -42.95 2.40 -1.75
N GLU A 111 -43.18 1.51 -0.80
CA GLU A 111 -43.30 1.84 0.61
C GLU A 111 -41.93 2.08 1.26
N LYS A 112 -41.93 2.75 2.41
CA LYS A 112 -40.71 3.08 3.14
C LYS A 112 -39.86 1.85 3.46
N GLU A 113 -40.49 0.80 3.94
CA GLU A 113 -39.83 -0.45 4.33
C GLU A 113 -39.21 -1.15 3.12
N GLU A 114 -39.85 -1.06 1.94
CA GLU A 114 -39.35 -1.60 0.68
C GLU A 114 -38.09 -0.83 0.23
N VAL A 115 -38.11 0.51 0.31
CA VAL A 115 -36.95 1.37 0.01
C VAL A 115 -35.79 1.12 0.99
N VAL A 116 -36.09 0.89 2.27
CA VAL A 116 -35.07 0.55 3.27
C VAL A 116 -34.37 -0.76 2.92
N LYS A 117 -35.13 -1.82 2.57
CA LYS A 117 -34.55 -3.10 2.17
C LYS A 117 -33.69 -3.00 0.91
N LEU A 118 -34.11 -2.20 -0.09
CA LEU A 118 -33.30 -1.93 -1.28
C LEU A 118 -31.96 -1.24 -0.96
N VAL A 119 -31.96 -0.32 0.01
CA VAL A 119 -30.72 0.33 0.46
C VAL A 119 -29.85 -0.62 1.29
N GLU A 120 -30.45 -1.53 2.07
CA GLU A 120 -29.72 -2.61 2.76
C GLU A 120 -29.06 -3.57 1.76
N TRP A 121 -29.79 -3.97 0.71
CA TRP A 121 -29.24 -4.74 -0.42
C TRP A 121 -28.05 -4.01 -1.04
N LYS A 122 -28.21 -2.72 -1.40
CA LYS A 122 -27.16 -1.89 -2.01
C LYS A 122 -25.89 -1.81 -1.15
N LEU A 123 -26.04 -1.64 0.16
CA LEU A 123 -24.91 -1.49 1.10
C LEU A 123 -24.15 -2.80 1.33
N LYS A 124 -24.80 -3.96 1.14
CA LYS A 124 -24.14 -5.27 1.19
C LYS A 124 -23.46 -5.61 -0.15
N HIS A 125 -24.00 -5.12 -1.26
CA HIS A 125 -23.44 -5.32 -2.61
C HIS A 125 -22.22 -4.41 -2.88
N GLY A 126 -22.28 -3.13 -2.50
CA GLY A 126 -21.25 -2.12 -2.77
C GLY A 126 -20.42 -1.65 -1.56
N ILE A 127 -19.81 -0.47 -1.68
CA ILE A 127 -18.94 0.13 -0.64
C ILE A 127 -19.72 0.45 0.64
N PHE A 128 -19.13 0.14 1.80
CA PHE A 128 -19.73 0.38 3.12
C PHE A 128 -19.96 1.88 3.40
N ARG A 129 -21.21 2.28 3.66
CA ARG A 129 -21.60 3.67 3.98
C ARG A 129 -22.49 3.73 5.23
N PRO A 130 -21.92 3.94 6.43
CA PRO A 130 -22.62 3.70 7.71
C PRO A 130 -23.79 4.66 7.98
N THR A 131 -23.82 5.84 7.38
CA THR A 131 -24.85 6.88 7.64
C THR A 131 -26.04 6.84 6.69
N LEU A 132 -25.91 6.18 5.53
CA LEU A 132 -26.90 6.22 4.45
C LEU A 132 -28.25 5.61 4.88
N LEU A 133 -28.20 4.44 5.50
CA LEU A 133 -29.38 3.71 5.93
C LEU A 133 -30.19 4.49 6.99
N GLY A 134 -29.50 5.18 7.90
CA GLY A 134 -30.14 6.03 8.91
C GLY A 134 -30.88 7.22 8.29
N MET A 135 -30.30 7.86 7.26
CA MET A 135 -30.96 8.95 6.55
C MET A 135 -32.23 8.49 5.82
N VAL A 136 -32.18 7.31 5.18
CA VAL A 136 -33.33 6.75 4.47
C VAL A 136 -34.44 6.36 5.45
N LYS A 137 -34.09 5.74 6.59
CA LYS A 137 -35.02 5.40 7.69
C LYS A 137 -35.68 6.64 8.31
N ALA A 138 -35.07 7.82 8.19
CA ALA A 138 -35.64 9.07 8.71
C ALA A 138 -36.72 9.71 7.82
N ASN A 139 -36.90 9.24 6.57
CA ASN A 139 -37.95 9.77 5.71
C ASN A 139 -39.36 9.37 6.21
N GLN A 140 -40.35 10.24 5.97
CA GLN A 140 -41.75 9.95 6.28
C GLN A 140 -42.33 8.99 5.22
N ALA A 141 -43.11 7.99 5.65
CA ALA A 141 -43.65 6.97 4.73
C ALA A 141 -44.47 7.57 3.58
N LYS A 142 -45.32 8.57 3.88
CA LYS A 142 -46.09 9.30 2.86
C LYS A 142 -45.21 10.02 1.83
N THR A 143 -44.07 10.56 2.26
CA THR A 143 -43.11 11.22 1.36
C THR A 143 -42.43 10.22 0.44
N VAL A 144 -42.05 9.05 0.96
CA VAL A 144 -41.46 7.97 0.16
C VAL A 144 -42.44 7.44 -0.89
N GLN A 145 -43.67 7.12 -0.47
CA GLN A 145 -44.71 6.63 -1.36
C GLN A 145 -45.03 7.66 -2.46
N LYS A 146 -45.18 8.94 -2.09
CA LYS A 146 -45.42 10.01 -3.06
C LYS A 146 -44.24 10.20 -4.03
N ALA A 147 -43.01 10.28 -3.52
CA ALA A 147 -41.82 10.51 -4.34
C ALA A 147 -41.59 9.38 -5.35
N THR A 148 -41.76 8.13 -4.95
CA THR A 148 -41.62 6.97 -5.84
C THR A 148 -42.78 6.89 -6.84
N SER A 149 -44.00 7.22 -6.44
CA SER A 149 -45.13 7.28 -7.37
C SER A 149 -45.00 8.38 -8.42
N ASP A 150 -44.59 9.58 -8.00
CA ASP A 150 -44.31 10.70 -8.89
C ASP A 150 -43.19 10.30 -9.88
N ALA A 151 -42.15 9.62 -9.40
CA ALA A 151 -41.03 9.19 -10.23
C ALA A 151 -41.44 8.16 -11.29
N PHE A 152 -42.19 7.12 -10.91
CA PHE A 152 -42.64 6.05 -11.82
C PHE A 152 -43.67 6.58 -12.83
N THR A 153 -44.49 7.54 -12.44
CA THR A 153 -45.42 8.21 -13.38
C THR A 153 -44.67 9.07 -14.39
N ALA A 154 -43.65 9.80 -13.95
CA ALA A 154 -42.89 10.71 -14.81
C ALA A 154 -42.09 10.00 -15.92
N VAL A 155 -41.75 8.72 -15.72
CA VAL A 155 -41.07 7.90 -16.75
C VAL A 155 -41.96 7.73 -18.00
N ASN A 156 -43.27 7.59 -17.79
CA ASN A 156 -44.24 7.34 -18.86
C ASN A 156 -44.69 8.61 -19.60
N THR A 157 -44.27 9.79 -19.14
CA THR A 157 -44.65 11.09 -19.73
C THR A 157 -43.61 11.67 -20.68
N ILE A 158 -42.50 10.96 -20.92
CA ILE A 158 -41.44 11.38 -21.82
C ILE A 158 -41.93 11.24 -23.27
N THR A 159 -42.58 12.29 -23.78
CA THR A 159 -42.87 12.47 -25.23
C THR A 159 -41.83 13.42 -25.82
N PRO A 160 -41.40 13.25 -27.09
CA PRO A 160 -40.37 14.08 -27.71
C PRO A 160 -40.90 15.52 -27.82
N ALA A 161 -40.36 16.44 -27.03
CA ALA A 161 -40.80 17.83 -26.98
C ALA A 161 -39.95 18.69 -27.93
N GLU A 162 -40.64 19.30 -28.89
CA GLU A 162 -40.18 20.40 -29.73
C GLU A 162 -39.93 21.67 -28.89
N GLY A 163 -38.77 22.32 -29.10
CA GLY A 163 -38.56 23.75 -28.86
C GLY A 163 -38.04 24.19 -27.49
N GLU A 164 -36.81 24.74 -27.44
CA GLU A 164 -36.53 26.11 -26.94
C GLU A 164 -35.04 26.52 -27.10
N ALA A 165 -34.82 27.43 -28.07
CA ALA A 165 -33.89 28.58 -28.15
C ALA A 165 -32.34 28.46 -28.02
N GLU A 166 -31.70 28.38 -29.20
CA GLU A 166 -30.63 29.23 -29.78
C GLU A 166 -29.38 29.69 -28.98
N ALA A 167 -28.20 29.24 -29.46
CA ALA A 167 -27.10 30.11 -29.94
C ALA A 167 -26.06 29.34 -30.81
N GLU A 168 -26.17 29.56 -32.13
CA GLU A 168 -25.19 29.51 -33.25
C GLU A 168 -23.90 28.65 -33.18
N THR A 169 -23.82 27.59 -34.01
CA THR A 169 -23.06 27.50 -35.29
C THR A 169 -23.18 26.07 -35.85
N GLY A 170 -23.39 25.95 -37.16
CA GLY A 170 -23.98 24.77 -37.79
C GLY A 170 -23.04 23.59 -38.09
N ASP A 171 -23.65 22.40 -38.11
CA ASP A 171 -23.53 21.32 -39.11
C ASP A 171 -24.70 20.31 -38.91
N GLU A 172 -24.96 19.47 -39.92
CA GLU A 172 -26.16 18.62 -40.18
C GLU A 172 -26.61 17.62 -39.08
N PRO A 173 -27.85 17.04 -39.14
CA PRO A 173 -28.56 16.56 -37.96
C PRO A 173 -28.22 15.11 -37.60
N GLU A 174 -27.50 14.93 -36.50
CA GLU A 174 -27.48 13.65 -35.75
C GLU A 174 -28.65 13.62 -34.76
N THR A 175 -29.41 12.53 -34.75
CA THR A 175 -30.55 12.30 -33.85
C THR A 175 -30.11 12.43 -32.38
N ASP A 176 -30.60 13.47 -31.70
CA ASP A 176 -30.23 13.80 -30.32
C ASP A 176 -30.66 12.69 -29.32
N PRO A 177 -29.73 11.98 -28.65
CA PRO A 177 -30.04 10.97 -27.64
C PRO A 177 -30.59 11.56 -26.32
N THR A 178 -30.79 12.88 -26.20
CA THR A 178 -31.31 13.52 -24.98
C THR A 178 -32.80 13.26 -24.71
N ALA A 179 -33.59 12.83 -25.69
CA ALA A 179 -35.05 12.69 -25.57
C ALA A 179 -35.53 11.55 -24.65
N SER A 180 -34.68 10.59 -24.25
CA SER A 180 -35.06 9.38 -23.49
C SER A 180 -34.64 9.40 -22.00
N PHE A 181 -33.79 10.33 -21.56
CA PHE A 181 -33.21 10.29 -20.22
C PHE A 181 -34.20 10.75 -19.12
N PRO A 182 -34.45 9.97 -18.04
CA PRO A 182 -35.55 10.20 -17.10
C PRO A 182 -35.20 11.21 -16.00
N LYS A 183 -34.74 12.41 -16.38
CA LYS A 183 -34.40 13.48 -15.44
C LYS A 183 -35.56 13.86 -14.49
N PRO A 184 -36.81 14.01 -14.96
CA PRO A 184 -37.94 14.31 -14.07
C PRO A 184 -38.15 13.24 -13.00
N SER A 185 -38.03 11.96 -13.35
CA SER A 185 -38.16 10.84 -12.41
C SER A 185 -37.04 10.81 -11.37
N LEU A 186 -35.80 11.07 -11.78
CA LEU A 186 -34.67 11.14 -10.86
C LEU A 186 -34.82 12.32 -9.89
N ASP A 187 -35.24 13.49 -10.39
CA ASP A 187 -35.47 14.68 -9.56
C ASP A 187 -36.61 14.46 -8.54
N ALA A 188 -37.66 13.72 -8.93
CA ALA A 188 -38.77 13.35 -8.04
C ALA A 188 -38.32 12.45 -6.88
N LEU A 189 -37.23 11.69 -7.04
CA LEU A 189 -36.63 10.87 -5.98
C LEU A 189 -35.60 11.64 -5.15
N MET A 190 -34.70 12.37 -5.80
CA MET A 190 -33.55 13.01 -5.12
C MET A 190 -33.92 14.25 -4.30
N LYS A 191 -34.90 15.05 -4.76
CA LYS A 191 -35.25 16.31 -4.08
C LYS A 191 -35.98 16.09 -2.75
N PRO A 192 -37.01 15.23 -2.65
CA PRO A 192 -37.77 15.09 -1.41
C PRO A 192 -37.22 14.05 -0.42
N LEU A 193 -36.33 13.13 -0.84
CA LEU A 193 -35.88 12.03 0.01
C LEU A 193 -34.45 12.23 0.53
N ARG A 194 -34.28 12.22 1.84
CA ARG A 194 -32.96 12.26 2.49
C ARG A 194 -32.21 10.95 2.27
N GLY A 195 -30.92 11.05 1.95
CA GLY A 195 -30.08 9.89 1.67
C GLY A 195 -30.29 9.26 0.29
N VAL A 196 -31.03 9.93 -0.61
CA VAL A 196 -31.27 9.46 -1.98
C VAL A 196 -30.53 10.37 -2.97
N GLY A 197 -29.29 10.02 -3.28
CA GLY A 197 -28.53 10.62 -4.40
C GLY A 197 -28.75 9.86 -5.71
N ILE A 198 -28.08 10.25 -6.81
CA ILE A 198 -28.34 9.71 -8.16
C ILE A 198 -28.28 8.19 -8.23
N ALA A 199 -27.29 7.56 -7.58
CA ALA A 199 -27.15 6.10 -7.59
C ALA A 199 -28.27 5.41 -6.81
N THR A 200 -28.77 6.01 -5.72
CA THR A 200 -29.91 5.43 -4.98
C THR A 200 -31.21 5.70 -5.75
N ALA A 201 -31.36 6.87 -6.38
CA ALA A 201 -32.50 7.18 -7.22
C ALA A 201 -32.59 6.23 -8.43
N SER A 202 -31.49 5.95 -9.12
CA SER A 202 -31.46 4.98 -10.23
C SER A 202 -31.77 3.55 -9.78
N LEU A 203 -31.44 3.17 -8.53
CA LEU A 203 -31.80 1.87 -7.98
C LEU A 203 -33.32 1.75 -7.78
N LEU A 204 -33.95 2.77 -7.20
CA LEU A 204 -35.39 2.78 -7.00
C LEU A 204 -36.13 2.83 -8.34
N LEU A 205 -35.59 3.59 -9.29
CA LEU A 205 -36.15 3.73 -10.62
C LEU A 205 -36.05 2.42 -11.42
N SER A 206 -34.92 1.69 -11.34
CA SER A 206 -34.78 0.41 -12.04
C SER A 206 -35.79 -0.63 -11.56
N VAL A 207 -36.04 -0.71 -10.25
CA VAL A 207 -37.09 -1.60 -9.69
C VAL A 207 -38.48 -1.22 -10.19
N GLY A 208 -38.80 0.07 -10.27
CA GLY A 208 -40.11 0.53 -10.73
C GLY A 208 -40.36 0.40 -12.23
N THR A 209 -39.31 0.20 -13.03
CA THR A 209 -39.37 0.22 -14.50
C THR A 209 -38.93 -1.08 -15.17
N ILE A 210 -38.38 -2.05 -14.43
CA ILE A 210 -37.91 -3.35 -14.97
C ILE A 210 -39.01 -4.17 -15.68
N ARG A 211 -40.29 -3.98 -15.32
CA ARG A 211 -41.44 -4.61 -16.00
C ARG A 211 -42.00 -3.80 -17.16
N ASP A 212 -41.39 -2.66 -17.49
CA ASP A 212 -41.67 -1.85 -18.66
C ASP A 212 -40.45 -1.87 -19.59
N PRO A 213 -40.40 -2.81 -20.55
CA PRO A 213 -39.22 -2.97 -21.40
C PRO A 213 -38.88 -1.74 -22.24
N GLU A 214 -39.84 -0.85 -22.51
CA GLU A 214 -39.68 0.36 -23.32
C GLU A 214 -39.06 1.50 -22.51
N HIS A 215 -39.30 1.55 -21.20
CA HIS A 215 -38.83 2.62 -20.32
C HIS A 215 -37.93 2.15 -19.15
N GLU A 216 -37.40 0.93 -19.26
CA GLU A 216 -36.55 0.32 -18.24
C GLU A 216 -35.29 1.15 -17.94
N ALA A 217 -35.15 1.58 -16.68
CA ALA A 217 -34.01 2.36 -16.23
C ALA A 217 -32.87 1.46 -15.71
N PRO A 218 -31.61 1.67 -16.13
CA PRO A 218 -30.47 0.97 -15.56
C PRO A 218 -30.15 1.46 -14.15
N PHE A 219 -29.70 0.55 -13.30
CA PHE A 219 -29.13 0.96 -12.01
C PHE A 219 -27.70 1.45 -12.20
N TYR A 220 -27.38 2.60 -11.59
CA TYR A 220 -26.01 3.10 -11.50
C TYR A 220 -25.20 2.34 -10.45
N SER A 221 -24.75 1.13 -10.81
CA SER A 221 -23.75 0.37 -10.06
C SER A 221 -22.33 0.67 -10.54
N ASP A 222 -21.35 0.43 -9.66
CA ASP A 222 -19.94 0.59 -10.01
C ASP A 222 -19.53 -0.43 -11.08
N ASP A 223 -20.02 -1.67 -10.98
CA ASP A 223 -19.65 -2.76 -11.88
C ASP A 223 -20.14 -2.53 -13.31
N THR A 224 -21.40 -2.09 -13.49
CA THR A 224 -21.95 -1.78 -14.80
C THR A 224 -21.26 -0.56 -15.42
N TYR A 225 -20.91 0.45 -14.60
CA TYR A 225 -20.19 1.62 -15.07
C TYR A 225 -18.77 1.28 -15.53
N LEU A 226 -18.06 0.46 -14.76
CA LEU A 226 -16.73 -0.01 -15.13
C LEU A 226 -16.73 -0.79 -16.43
N TRP A 227 -17.65 -1.75 -16.55
CA TRP A 227 -17.72 -2.57 -17.74
C TRP A 227 -18.10 -1.76 -18.98
N LEU A 228 -19.19 -0.98 -18.91
CA LEU A 228 -19.77 -0.37 -20.11
C LEU A 228 -19.19 0.99 -20.46
N CYS A 229 -18.92 1.84 -19.45
CA CYS A 229 -18.45 3.21 -19.67
C CYS A 229 -16.92 3.30 -19.65
N MET A 230 -16.28 2.49 -18.81
CA MET A 230 -14.81 2.50 -18.67
C MET A 230 -14.12 1.37 -19.46
N LYS A 231 -14.91 0.46 -20.07
CA LYS A 231 -14.43 -0.68 -20.86
C LYS A 231 -13.43 -1.56 -20.09
N GLU A 232 -13.69 -1.75 -18.81
CA GLU A 232 -12.89 -2.59 -17.91
C GLU A 232 -13.56 -3.96 -17.71
N PHE A 233 -12.93 -5.00 -18.24
CA PHE A 233 -13.42 -6.38 -18.17
C PHE A 233 -12.26 -7.37 -18.46
N PRO A 234 -12.34 -8.63 -18.00
CA PRO A 234 -11.34 -9.66 -18.31
C PRO A 234 -11.23 -9.91 -19.83
N ARG A 235 -10.06 -10.28 -20.37
CA ARG A 235 -9.93 -10.61 -21.80
C ARG A 235 -9.40 -12.03 -21.99
N PRO A 236 -10.24 -12.99 -22.40
CA PRO A 236 -9.81 -14.30 -22.86
C PRO A 236 -9.02 -14.14 -24.17
N GLY A 237 -7.79 -14.66 -24.20
CA GLY A 237 -6.82 -14.29 -25.25
C GLY A 237 -7.25 -14.67 -26.66
N THR A 238 -7.36 -13.69 -27.57
CA THR A 238 -7.27 -13.97 -29.03
C THR A 238 -6.76 -12.78 -29.88
N ARG A 239 -5.76 -13.11 -30.73
CA ARG A 239 -5.32 -12.59 -32.06
C ARG A 239 -5.35 -11.08 -32.39
N LEU A 240 -4.14 -10.52 -32.33
CA LEU A 240 -3.50 -9.51 -33.19
C LEU A 240 -4.17 -9.36 -34.55
N GLY A 241 -4.67 -8.15 -34.80
CA GLY A 241 -4.71 -7.60 -36.14
C GLY A 241 -5.94 -6.78 -36.48
N GLN A 242 -6.02 -5.53 -35.99
CA GLN A 242 -6.65 -4.42 -36.72
C GLN A 242 -6.22 -3.08 -36.09
N GLU A 243 -5.44 -2.28 -36.84
CA GLU A 243 -4.87 -0.99 -36.40
C GLU A 243 -5.92 0.08 -36.09
N SER A 244 -7.17 -0.11 -36.54
CA SER A 244 -8.29 0.79 -36.24
C SER A 244 -8.73 0.76 -34.77
N GLU A 245 -8.61 -0.39 -34.07
CA GLU A 245 -8.98 -0.50 -32.65
C GLU A 245 -7.93 0.09 -31.70
N LYS A 246 -6.64 0.02 -32.06
CA LYS A 246 -5.54 0.52 -31.21
C LYS A 246 -5.64 2.02 -30.93
N THR A 247 -6.21 2.79 -31.85
CA THR A 247 -6.33 4.25 -31.73
C THR A 247 -7.46 4.64 -30.77
N GLU A 248 -8.60 3.94 -30.85
CA GLU A 248 -9.75 4.13 -29.96
C GLU A 248 -9.43 3.66 -28.53
N ILE A 249 -8.68 2.56 -28.40
CA ILE A 249 -8.20 2.01 -27.11
C ILE A 249 -7.27 3.00 -26.38
N ASN A 250 -6.44 3.75 -27.10
CA ASN A 250 -5.48 4.68 -26.49
C ASN A 250 -6.14 6.00 -26.02
N GLU A 251 -7.16 6.45 -26.75
CA GLU A 251 -8.03 7.56 -26.36
C GLU A 251 -8.89 7.19 -25.13
N LEU A 252 -9.44 5.98 -25.08
CA LEU A 252 -10.25 5.47 -23.97
C LEU A 252 -9.42 5.25 -22.68
N ARG A 253 -8.19 4.75 -22.79
CA ARG A 253 -7.26 4.62 -21.65
C ARG A 253 -6.86 5.98 -21.06
N LYS A 254 -6.72 7.02 -21.90
CA LYS A 254 -6.50 8.41 -21.45
C LYS A 254 -7.73 9.01 -20.74
N LYS A 255 -8.96 8.66 -21.16
CA LYS A 255 -10.20 9.05 -20.45
C LYS A 255 -10.35 8.29 -19.13
N ALA A 256 -10.04 6.99 -19.10
CA ALA A 256 -10.15 6.16 -17.90
C ALA A 256 -9.15 6.55 -16.79
N GLY A 257 -7.94 6.99 -17.16
CA GLY A 257 -6.90 7.47 -16.23
C GLY A 257 -7.27 8.75 -15.46
N LYS A 258 -8.26 9.53 -15.93
CA LYS A 258 -8.79 10.71 -15.19
C LYS A 258 -9.86 10.36 -14.16
N SER A 259 -10.37 9.13 -14.17
CA SER A 259 -11.51 8.70 -13.36
C SER A 259 -11.15 7.66 -12.29
N ARG A 260 -9.94 7.72 -11.71
CA ARG A 260 -9.56 6.92 -10.53
C ARG A 260 -8.96 7.80 -9.42
N ARG A 261 -9.36 7.56 -8.18
CA ARG A 261 -8.90 8.29 -7.00
C ARG A 261 -7.58 7.70 -6.50
N PRO A 262 -6.82 8.45 -5.69
CA PRO A 262 -5.52 8.03 -5.22
C PRO A 262 -5.53 6.85 -4.25
N ASN A 263 -6.67 6.27 -3.90
CA ASN A 263 -6.83 5.10 -3.01
C ASN A 263 -7.19 3.82 -3.78
N GLY A 264 -7.09 3.84 -5.12
CA GLY A 264 -7.51 2.73 -5.98
C GLY A 264 -9.03 2.65 -6.16
N GLU A 265 -9.81 3.47 -5.46
CA GLU A 265 -11.25 3.58 -5.72
C GLU A 265 -11.49 4.31 -7.03
N ILE A 266 -12.51 3.85 -7.73
CA ILE A 266 -12.98 4.44 -8.96
C ILE A 266 -13.44 5.87 -8.63
N ASN A 267 -12.96 6.87 -9.37
CA ASN A 267 -13.40 8.26 -9.23
C ASN A 267 -14.74 8.45 -9.96
N VAL A 268 -15.73 7.68 -9.54
CA VAL A 268 -17.12 7.89 -9.91
C VAL A 268 -17.62 9.09 -9.11
N LYS A 269 -17.97 10.17 -9.81
CA LYS A 269 -18.51 11.40 -9.20
C LYS A 269 -19.93 11.19 -8.68
N TYR A 270 -20.62 10.16 -9.17
CA TYR A 270 -22.03 9.88 -8.92
C TYR A 270 -22.86 11.14 -9.19
N ASP A 271 -22.65 11.72 -10.37
CA ASP A 271 -23.42 12.85 -10.86
C ASP A 271 -24.34 12.44 -12.03
N VAL A 272 -25.20 13.37 -12.44
CA VAL A 272 -26.20 13.15 -13.50
C VAL A 272 -25.52 12.96 -14.86
N ALA A 273 -24.33 13.53 -15.08
CA ALA A 273 -23.63 13.44 -16.36
C ALA A 273 -23.02 12.05 -16.56
N GLU A 274 -22.43 11.48 -15.51
CA GLU A 274 -21.95 10.10 -15.56
C GLU A 274 -23.12 9.10 -15.67
N TYR A 275 -24.22 9.33 -14.95
CA TYR A 275 -25.40 8.47 -15.09
C TYR A 275 -26.01 8.56 -16.50
N ARG A 276 -25.96 9.72 -17.15
CA ARG A 276 -26.34 9.85 -18.57
C ARG A 276 -25.43 9.04 -19.48
N THR A 277 -24.12 9.02 -19.20
CA THR A 277 -23.17 8.19 -19.96
C THR A 277 -23.50 6.70 -19.81
N LEU A 278 -23.80 6.27 -18.58
CA LEU A 278 -24.23 4.89 -18.30
C LEU A 278 -25.57 4.56 -18.98
N TRP A 279 -26.54 5.47 -18.91
CA TRP A 279 -27.85 5.32 -19.56
C TRP A 279 -27.69 5.02 -21.05
N THR A 280 -26.87 5.81 -21.75
CA THR A 280 -26.60 5.59 -23.17
C THR A 280 -25.92 4.24 -23.40
N ALA A 281 -24.84 3.95 -22.67
CA ALA A 281 -24.06 2.72 -22.88
C ALA A 281 -24.86 1.44 -22.60
N VAL A 282 -25.74 1.44 -21.59
CA VAL A 282 -26.64 0.29 -21.31
C VAL A 282 -27.66 0.13 -22.42
N ASN A 283 -28.30 1.22 -22.86
CA ASN A 283 -29.33 1.14 -23.90
C ASN A 283 -28.74 0.73 -25.26
N GLU A 284 -27.54 1.17 -25.60
CA GLU A 284 -26.81 0.71 -26.80
C GLU A 284 -26.53 -0.80 -26.76
N LEU A 285 -25.96 -1.28 -25.64
CA LEU A 285 -25.71 -2.72 -25.46
C LEU A 285 -27.01 -3.53 -25.52
N ARG A 286 -28.05 -3.04 -24.84
CA ARG A 286 -29.36 -3.71 -24.77
C ARG A 286 -30.05 -3.72 -26.12
N ALA A 287 -29.96 -2.65 -26.92
CA ALA A 287 -30.47 -2.62 -28.28
C ALA A 287 -29.78 -3.68 -29.13
N ARG A 288 -28.43 -3.66 -29.15
CA ARG A 288 -27.60 -4.60 -29.91
C ARG A 288 -27.90 -6.06 -29.57
N LEU A 289 -27.91 -6.41 -28.28
CA LEU A 289 -28.16 -7.78 -27.85
C LEU A 289 -29.59 -8.24 -28.13
N ASN A 290 -30.54 -7.34 -28.38
CA ASN A 290 -31.94 -7.65 -28.68
C ASN A 290 -32.31 -7.52 -30.17
N GLU A 291 -31.36 -7.23 -31.08
CA GLU A 291 -31.62 -7.09 -32.51
C GLU A 291 -32.10 -8.39 -33.18
N SER A 292 -31.65 -9.55 -32.71
CA SER A 292 -32.05 -10.87 -33.22
C SER A 292 -33.02 -11.57 -32.28
N GLU A 293 -34.21 -11.97 -32.79
CA GLU A 293 -35.13 -12.84 -32.03
C GLU A 293 -34.49 -14.21 -31.80
N THR A 294 -34.09 -14.47 -30.56
CA THR A 294 -33.57 -15.77 -30.09
C THR A 294 -34.51 -16.37 -29.06
N SER A 295 -34.48 -17.69 -28.89
CA SER A 295 -35.31 -18.43 -27.92
C SER A 295 -35.07 -18.05 -26.44
N SER A 296 -33.96 -17.37 -26.11
CA SER A 296 -33.52 -17.09 -24.73
C SER A 296 -34.17 -15.85 -24.07
N GLY A 297 -35.17 -15.23 -24.69
CA GLY A 297 -35.87 -14.06 -24.12
C GLY A 297 -35.10 -12.74 -24.24
N ARG A 298 -35.76 -11.60 -24.01
CA ARG A 298 -35.20 -10.23 -24.19
C ARG A 298 -34.25 -9.88 -23.02
N VAL A 299 -33.07 -9.34 -23.34
CA VAL A 299 -32.09 -8.87 -22.34
C VAL A 299 -32.61 -7.61 -21.65
N SER A 300 -32.72 -7.66 -20.33
CA SER A 300 -33.10 -6.54 -19.46
C SER A 300 -31.89 -5.72 -18.99
N CYS A 301 -32.12 -4.53 -18.44
CA CYS A 301 -31.08 -3.74 -17.79
C CYS A 301 -30.56 -4.45 -16.52
N ALA A 302 -31.41 -5.24 -15.85
CA ALA A 302 -31.01 -6.07 -14.72
C ALA A 302 -30.07 -7.21 -15.13
N ASP A 303 -30.27 -7.84 -16.30
CA ASP A 303 -29.36 -8.88 -16.78
C ASP A 303 -27.97 -8.32 -17.07
N ILE A 304 -27.90 -7.11 -17.65
CA ILE A 304 -26.63 -6.42 -17.92
C ILE A 304 -25.89 -6.12 -16.61
N GLU A 305 -26.60 -5.72 -15.57
CA GLU A 305 -26.02 -5.52 -14.24
C GLU A 305 -25.45 -6.81 -13.65
N LYS A 306 -26.20 -7.91 -13.73
CA LYS A 306 -25.77 -9.22 -13.23
C LYS A 306 -24.51 -9.72 -13.95
N VAL A 307 -24.47 -9.57 -15.28
CA VAL A 307 -23.28 -9.91 -16.08
C VAL A 307 -22.09 -9.03 -15.71
N ALA A 308 -22.30 -7.73 -15.47
CA ALA A 308 -21.23 -6.84 -15.02
C ALA A 308 -20.62 -7.30 -13.69
N PHE A 309 -21.46 -7.73 -12.74
CA PHE A 309 -21.02 -8.27 -11.46
C PHE A 309 -20.22 -9.58 -11.61
N VAL A 310 -20.67 -10.48 -12.49
CA VAL A 310 -19.95 -11.73 -12.80
C VAL A 310 -18.60 -11.45 -13.43
N LEU A 311 -18.52 -10.53 -14.40
CA LEU A 311 -17.26 -10.13 -15.02
C LEU A 311 -16.27 -9.50 -14.03
N ARG A 312 -16.78 -8.78 -13.03
CA ARG A 312 -15.95 -8.20 -11.96
C ARG A 312 -15.35 -9.27 -11.04
N HIS A 313 -16.04 -10.39 -10.87
CA HIS A 313 -15.70 -11.48 -9.96
C HIS A 313 -15.54 -12.80 -10.71
N ILE A 314 -14.96 -12.72 -11.93
CA ILE A 314 -14.90 -13.86 -12.85
C ILE A 314 -14.10 -15.03 -12.26
N ASP A 315 -13.14 -14.73 -11.37
CA ASP A 315 -12.24 -15.64 -10.67
C ASP A 315 -12.97 -16.61 -9.72
N VAL A 316 -14.13 -16.23 -9.20
CA VAL A 316 -14.94 -17.02 -8.27
C VAL A 316 -16.32 -17.36 -8.84
N SER A 317 -16.54 -17.11 -10.13
CA SER A 317 -17.85 -17.28 -10.77
C SER A 317 -18.13 -18.70 -11.25
N GLY A 318 -17.09 -19.54 -11.36
CA GLY A 318 -17.16 -20.87 -11.99
C GLY A 318 -17.18 -20.84 -13.52
N TYR A 319 -17.31 -19.65 -14.15
CA TYR A 319 -17.39 -19.51 -15.61
C TYR A 319 -16.16 -20.06 -16.34
N LEU A 320 -14.96 -19.86 -15.77
CA LEU A 320 -13.70 -20.32 -16.36
C LEU A 320 -13.49 -21.84 -16.22
N GLU A 321 -14.10 -22.46 -15.20
CA GLU A 321 -14.04 -23.90 -14.94
C GLU A 321 -15.02 -24.66 -15.83
N GLU A 322 -16.22 -24.13 -16.07
CA GLU A 322 -17.24 -24.76 -16.93
C GLU A 322 -16.90 -24.71 -18.42
N CYS A 323 -16.05 -23.78 -18.87
CA CYS A 323 -15.65 -23.64 -20.27
C CYS A 323 -14.36 -24.40 -20.65
N ASP A 324 -13.82 -25.25 -19.77
CA ASP A 324 -12.55 -26.00 -19.98
C ASP A 324 -11.37 -25.08 -20.39
N LEU A 325 -11.34 -23.83 -19.93
CA LEU A 325 -10.28 -22.84 -20.23
C LEU A 325 -9.05 -22.98 -19.33
N VAL A 326 -8.86 -24.15 -18.70
CA VAL A 326 -7.75 -24.41 -17.76
C VAL A 326 -6.58 -25.07 -18.49
N ASP A 327 -5.73 -24.25 -19.10
CA ASP A 327 -4.27 -24.43 -19.15
C ASP A 327 -3.61 -23.04 -19.25
N HIS A 328 -2.49 -22.83 -18.54
CA HIS A 328 -1.77 -21.57 -18.34
C HIS A 328 -1.91 -20.50 -19.45
N ASP A 329 -2.51 -19.35 -19.11
CA ASP A 329 -2.28 -17.98 -19.64
C ASP A 329 -3.59 -17.17 -19.76
N LEU A 330 -3.99 -16.46 -18.70
CA LEU A 330 -4.81 -15.26 -18.85
C LEU A 330 -3.89 -14.11 -19.30
N GLN A 331 -3.56 -14.10 -20.58
CA GLN A 331 -2.79 -13.03 -21.22
C GLN A 331 -3.66 -11.77 -21.41
N PRO A 332 -3.20 -10.59 -20.97
CA PRO A 332 -3.70 -9.32 -21.50
C PRO A 332 -3.22 -9.16 -22.95
N ALA A 333 -4.15 -9.24 -23.92
CA ALA A 333 -4.05 -8.86 -25.34
C ALA A 333 -2.62 -8.70 -25.98
N ASP A 334 -2.18 -9.78 -26.63
CA ASP A 334 -1.27 -9.95 -27.79
C ASP A 334 -0.18 -8.91 -28.15
N GLU A 335 1.09 -9.35 -28.27
CA GLU A 335 1.78 -9.40 -29.58
C GLU A 335 2.68 -10.66 -29.70
N GLY A 336 2.33 -11.55 -30.63
CA GLY A 336 2.84 -12.92 -30.78
C GLY A 336 4.17 -13.14 -31.51
N ILE A 337 4.58 -14.41 -31.47
CA ILE A 337 5.66 -15.01 -32.28
C ILE A 337 5.15 -16.38 -32.79
N ASP A 338 5.21 -16.58 -34.10
CA ASP A 338 4.85 -17.84 -34.76
C ASP A 338 5.75 -19.01 -34.35
N LYS A 339 5.12 -20.15 -34.06
CA LYS A 339 5.74 -21.44 -33.66
C LYS A 339 6.22 -22.23 -34.88
N ALA A 340 7.29 -23.00 -34.70
CA ALA A 340 7.51 -24.25 -35.44
C ALA A 340 7.70 -25.43 -34.47
N LYS A 341 6.97 -26.50 -34.79
CA LYS A 341 6.64 -27.69 -34.00
C LYS A 341 7.82 -28.63 -33.70
N ALA A 342 7.71 -29.36 -32.60
CA ALA A 342 8.22 -30.73 -32.52
C ALA A 342 7.27 -31.61 -31.67
N ASN A 343 7.08 -32.85 -32.12
CA ASN A 343 6.39 -33.94 -31.42
C ASN A 343 7.43 -35.10 -31.27
N PRO A 344 7.18 -36.16 -30.50
CA PRO A 344 7.43 -36.21 -29.06
C PRO A 344 8.34 -37.40 -28.66
N GLY A 345 8.81 -37.37 -27.41
CA GLY A 345 9.25 -38.55 -26.67
C GLY A 345 10.72 -38.51 -26.24
N THR A 346 10.95 -38.54 -24.93
CA THR A 346 11.64 -39.63 -24.20
C THR A 346 12.16 -39.11 -22.84
N LYS A 347 11.70 -39.78 -21.77
CA LYS A 347 12.25 -39.96 -20.41
C LYS A 347 13.27 -38.96 -19.82
N ARG A 348 12.87 -38.43 -18.65
CA ARG A 348 13.64 -38.00 -17.46
C ARG A 348 15.16 -38.15 -17.56
N LYS A 349 15.87 -37.02 -17.46
CA LYS A 349 17.24 -36.94 -16.93
C LYS A 349 17.45 -35.61 -16.22
N ARG A 350 18.14 -35.67 -15.07
CA ARG A 350 18.65 -34.56 -14.25
C ARG A 350 19.12 -33.38 -15.12
N PHE A 351 18.69 -32.17 -14.77
CA PHE A 351 19.21 -30.95 -15.37
C PHE A 351 20.38 -30.40 -14.55
N ASP A 352 21.52 -30.30 -15.21
CA ASP A 352 22.72 -29.62 -14.75
C ASP A 352 22.59 -28.10 -14.88
N LYS A 353 23.36 -27.39 -14.04
CA LYS A 353 23.34 -25.95 -13.70
C LYS A 353 23.56 -24.93 -14.85
N GLU A 354 23.44 -25.27 -16.13
CA GLU A 354 23.79 -24.35 -17.24
C GLU A 354 22.61 -23.81 -18.08
N ASP A 355 21.39 -24.37 -18.01
CA ASP A 355 20.27 -23.94 -18.87
C ASP A 355 19.45 -22.73 -18.36
N LEU A 356 19.75 -22.20 -17.16
CA LEU A 356 18.99 -21.12 -16.51
C LEU A 356 19.21 -19.70 -17.09
N LYS A 357 20.12 -19.49 -18.05
CA LYS A 357 20.58 -18.13 -18.41
C LYS A 357 19.82 -17.41 -19.52
N LYS A 358 18.97 -18.08 -20.31
CA LYS A 358 18.30 -17.44 -21.48
C LYS A 358 16.78 -17.24 -21.35
N GLY A 359 16.05 -18.12 -20.66
CA GLY A 359 14.59 -17.97 -20.44
C GLY A 359 14.21 -17.01 -19.32
N GLY A 360 14.96 -17.01 -18.21
CA GLY A 360 14.63 -16.20 -17.01
C GLY A 360 14.73 -14.68 -17.19
N ARG A 361 15.52 -14.19 -18.16
CA ARG A 361 15.68 -12.73 -18.37
C ARG A 361 14.44 -12.07 -18.95
N ASN A 362 13.66 -12.77 -19.79
CA ASN A 362 12.44 -12.19 -20.37
C ASN A 362 11.30 -12.19 -19.34
N ALA A 363 11.16 -13.26 -18.55
CA ALA A 363 10.19 -13.32 -17.45
C ALA A 363 10.45 -12.22 -16.40
N LEU A 364 11.72 -12.02 -16.00
CA LEU A 364 12.11 -10.96 -15.06
C LEU A 364 11.76 -9.55 -15.60
N LYS A 365 11.96 -9.31 -16.90
CA LYS A 365 11.60 -8.02 -17.53
C LYS A 365 10.10 -7.76 -17.54
N TRP A 366 9.28 -8.78 -17.80
CA TRP A 366 7.82 -8.64 -17.76
C TRP A 366 7.32 -8.42 -16.34
N HIS A 367 7.86 -9.14 -15.36
CA HIS A 367 7.55 -8.92 -13.95
C HIS A 367 7.86 -7.48 -13.53
N THR A 368 9.09 -7.00 -13.75
CA THR A 368 9.49 -5.62 -13.49
C THR A 368 8.55 -4.60 -14.16
N LEU A 369 8.14 -4.84 -15.41
CA LEU A 369 7.20 -3.95 -16.12
C LEU A 369 5.81 -3.91 -15.46
N LEU A 370 5.26 -5.07 -15.12
CA LEU A 370 3.95 -5.18 -14.44
C LEU A 370 4.02 -4.57 -13.03
N TYR A 371 5.13 -4.78 -12.33
CA TYR A 371 5.43 -4.18 -11.04
C TYR A 371 5.45 -2.65 -11.14
N ASP A 372 6.25 -2.09 -12.06
CA ASP A 372 6.46 -0.64 -12.21
C ASP A 372 5.20 0.12 -12.63
N THR A 373 4.35 -0.52 -13.41
CA THR A 373 3.06 0.04 -13.84
C THR A 373 1.96 -0.09 -12.79
N GLY A 374 2.23 -0.77 -11.66
CA GLY A 374 1.27 -1.00 -10.60
C GLY A 374 0.21 -2.04 -10.94
N LEU A 375 0.39 -2.84 -12.00
CA LEU A 375 -0.53 -3.91 -12.39
C LEU A 375 -0.52 -5.06 -11.37
N LEU A 376 0.58 -5.23 -10.62
CA LEU A 376 0.66 -6.13 -9.47
C LEU A 376 0.08 -5.52 -8.16
N GLY A 377 -0.54 -4.33 -8.26
CA GLY A 377 -1.08 -3.58 -7.14
C GLY A 377 -0.21 -2.40 -6.73
N ALA A 378 -0.75 -1.55 -5.83
CA ALA A 378 -0.06 -0.39 -5.27
C ALA A 378 1.07 -0.74 -4.29
N HIS A 379 1.04 -1.97 -3.78
CA HIS A 379 1.98 -2.54 -2.83
C HIS A 379 2.04 -4.05 -3.07
N PRO A 380 2.86 -4.50 -4.05
CA PRO A 380 3.16 -5.91 -4.21
C PRO A 380 3.82 -6.47 -2.94
N VAL A 381 3.46 -7.70 -2.56
CA VAL A 381 3.87 -8.32 -1.30
C VAL A 381 4.33 -9.75 -1.50
N THR A 382 5.27 -10.17 -0.66
CA THR A 382 5.69 -11.56 -0.47
C THR A 382 4.97 -12.10 0.76
N LYS A 383 4.30 -13.25 0.61
CA LYS A 383 3.64 -13.98 1.69
C LYS A 383 4.47 -15.18 2.10
N TYR A 384 4.26 -15.61 3.33
CA TYR A 384 4.96 -16.73 3.96
C TYR A 384 3.89 -17.65 4.58
N GLU A 385 4.16 -18.94 4.63
CA GLU A 385 3.24 -19.92 5.25
C GLU A 385 3.46 -20.02 6.76
N SER A 386 4.72 -19.89 7.21
CA SER A 386 5.16 -19.94 8.60
C SER A 386 5.15 -18.58 9.31
N PHE A 387 4.76 -17.50 8.63
CA PHE A 387 4.80 -16.15 9.19
C PHE A 387 3.62 -15.28 8.72
N ASP A 388 2.92 -14.69 9.68
CA ASP A 388 1.60 -14.05 9.46
C ASP A 388 1.67 -12.72 8.68
N LEU A 389 2.81 -12.02 8.70
CA LEU A 389 2.94 -10.72 8.04
C LEU A 389 3.48 -10.87 6.62
N ALA A 390 2.89 -10.12 5.69
CA ALA A 390 3.38 -10.04 4.31
C ALA A 390 4.36 -8.86 4.18
N SER A 391 5.58 -9.14 3.73
CA SER A 391 6.57 -8.08 3.46
C SER A 391 6.34 -7.46 2.08
N PRO A 392 6.78 -6.21 1.82
CA PRO A 392 6.86 -5.71 0.45
C PRO A 392 7.72 -6.64 -0.39
N GLU A 393 7.33 -6.85 -1.64
CA GLU A 393 8.15 -7.57 -2.61
C GLU A 393 9.15 -6.57 -3.24
N PRO A 394 10.47 -6.71 -3.07
CA PRO A 394 11.44 -5.82 -3.70
C PRO A 394 11.64 -6.17 -5.18
N ASN A 395 11.64 -5.16 -6.04
CA ASN A 395 12.02 -5.27 -7.45
C ASN A 395 13.47 -4.78 -7.64
N ILE A 396 14.38 -5.73 -7.82
CA ILE A 396 15.82 -5.47 -7.97
C ILE A 396 16.13 -5.27 -9.46
N LEU A 397 16.41 -4.03 -9.84
CA LEU A 397 16.72 -3.64 -11.22
C LEU A 397 18.19 -3.89 -11.58
N LYS A 398 19.08 -3.73 -10.59
CA LYS A 398 20.51 -3.99 -10.73
C LYS A 398 21.06 -4.58 -9.44
N TRP A 399 21.98 -5.53 -9.60
CA TRP A 399 22.75 -6.11 -8.50
C TRP A 399 24.20 -6.33 -8.95
N ASP A 400 25.15 -6.02 -8.07
CA ASP A 400 26.58 -6.18 -8.30
C ASP A 400 27.23 -6.72 -7.01
N PRO A 401 28.16 -7.71 -7.10
CA PRO A 401 28.88 -8.22 -5.93
C PRO A 401 29.69 -7.18 -5.14
N ARG A 402 29.94 -6.00 -5.72
CA ARG A 402 30.62 -4.88 -5.05
C ARG A 402 29.69 -4.13 -4.07
N CYS A 403 28.40 -4.39 -4.08
CA CYS A 403 27.50 -3.87 -3.05
C CYS A 403 27.84 -4.52 -1.71
N GLU A 404 27.86 -3.75 -0.63
CA GLU A 404 28.18 -4.32 0.69
C GLU A 404 27.15 -5.39 1.09
N ASP A 405 27.62 -6.48 1.68
CA ASP A 405 26.78 -7.59 2.12
C ASP A 405 26.18 -7.31 3.49
N LYS A 406 25.29 -6.32 3.55
CA LYS A 406 24.68 -5.76 4.77
C LYS A 406 23.17 -5.68 4.64
N TYR A 407 22.51 -5.54 5.78
CA TYR A 407 21.05 -5.44 5.86
C TYR A 407 20.55 -4.05 5.50
N VAL A 408 19.34 -3.98 4.95
CA VAL A 408 18.63 -2.75 4.58
C VAL A 408 17.50 -2.50 5.57
N PHE A 409 17.54 -1.34 6.23
CA PHE A 409 16.60 -0.93 7.27
C PHE A 409 15.58 0.05 6.69
N LEU A 410 14.31 -0.32 6.82
CA LEU A 410 13.17 0.42 6.30
C LEU A 410 12.15 0.64 7.42
N SER A 411 11.42 1.74 7.32
CA SER A 411 10.19 1.97 8.10
C SER A 411 8.99 2.18 7.16
N PRO A 412 8.47 1.10 6.55
CA PRO A 412 7.41 1.20 5.56
C PRO A 412 6.12 1.78 6.13
N ARG A 413 5.51 2.68 5.36
CA ARG A 413 4.23 3.34 5.68
C ARG A 413 3.57 3.88 4.43
N GLY A 414 2.37 4.40 4.60
CA GLY A 414 1.59 5.07 3.55
C GLY A 414 0.17 4.55 3.50
N HIS A 415 -0.68 5.18 2.70
CA HIS A 415 -2.11 4.85 2.65
C HIS A 415 -2.41 3.43 2.16
N PHE A 416 -1.48 2.80 1.42
CA PHE A 416 -1.62 1.42 0.93
C PHE A 416 -0.71 0.43 1.64
N TYR A 417 -0.07 0.85 2.73
CA TYR A 417 0.75 -0.03 3.55
C TYR A 417 -0.03 -0.41 4.82
N PRO A 418 -0.61 -1.62 4.91
CA PRO A 418 -1.55 -1.96 5.96
C PRO A 418 -0.93 -2.13 7.35
N HIS A 419 0.33 -2.57 7.42
CA HIS A 419 1.02 -2.96 8.66
C HIS A 419 2.29 -2.12 8.89
N PRO A 420 2.19 -0.80 9.16
CA PRO A 420 3.38 0.02 9.36
C PRO A 420 4.20 -0.48 10.56
N GLY A 421 5.52 -0.36 10.43
CA GLY A 421 6.47 -0.80 11.45
C GLY A 421 7.90 -0.87 10.91
N PRO A 422 8.87 -1.31 11.73
CA PRO A 422 10.24 -1.52 11.28
C PRO A 422 10.33 -2.78 10.41
N LEU A 423 11.19 -2.72 9.39
CA LEU A 423 11.44 -3.81 8.47
C LEU A 423 12.93 -3.88 8.12
N ILE A 424 13.48 -5.10 8.10
CA ILE A 424 14.85 -5.41 7.69
C ILE A 424 14.79 -6.37 6.52
N PHE A 425 15.43 -6.01 5.41
CA PHE A 425 15.78 -6.92 4.33
C PHE A 425 17.27 -7.25 4.36
N ASP A 426 17.65 -8.38 3.78
CA ASP A 426 19.04 -8.58 3.35
C ASP A 426 19.36 -7.80 2.06
N ASN A 427 20.60 -7.93 1.58
CA ASN A 427 21.05 -7.23 0.37
C ASN A 427 20.43 -7.78 -0.94
N LYS A 428 19.67 -8.88 -0.87
CA LYS A 428 18.96 -9.51 -2.00
C LYS A 428 17.45 -9.33 -1.89
N GLY A 429 16.97 -8.59 -0.89
CA GLY A 429 15.56 -8.30 -0.72
C GLY A 429 14.77 -9.41 -0.02
N ASP A 430 15.45 -10.42 0.56
CA ASP A 430 14.78 -11.40 1.41
C ASP A 430 14.49 -10.79 2.78
N LEU A 431 13.31 -11.07 3.32
CA LEU A 431 12.93 -10.63 4.66
C LEU A 431 13.91 -11.17 5.71
N ILE A 432 14.26 -10.34 6.67
CA ILE A 432 15.03 -10.73 7.85
C ILE A 432 14.20 -10.51 9.10
N TRP A 433 13.61 -9.33 9.22
CA TRP A 433 12.76 -8.99 10.35
C TRP A 433 11.65 -8.03 9.95
N MET A 434 10.44 -8.26 10.44
CA MET A 434 9.40 -7.23 10.43
C MET A 434 8.46 -7.38 11.62
N GLU A 435 7.83 -6.26 11.99
CA GLU A 435 6.96 -6.18 13.15
C GLU A 435 5.94 -5.05 12.95
N ASP A 436 4.71 -5.22 13.43
CA ASP A 436 3.65 -4.20 13.34
C ASP A 436 3.15 -3.71 14.71
N ARG A 437 3.60 -4.31 15.83
CA ARG A 437 3.20 -3.93 17.19
C ARG A 437 3.53 -2.48 17.56
N PHE A 438 4.53 -1.90 16.91
CA PHE A 438 4.96 -0.51 17.15
C PHE A 438 4.11 0.49 16.37
N GLY A 439 3.33 0.05 15.39
CA GLY A 439 2.59 0.92 14.48
C GLY A 439 3.54 1.80 13.68
N MET A 440 3.24 3.08 13.57
CA MET A 440 4.01 3.98 12.72
C MET A 440 5.41 4.27 13.29
N VAL A 441 6.42 3.85 12.52
CA VAL A 441 7.84 3.99 12.82
C VAL A 441 8.52 4.91 11.81
N MET A 442 9.50 5.71 12.26
CA MET A 442 10.37 6.53 11.41
C MET A 442 11.84 6.50 11.89
N ASP A 443 12.77 6.87 11.00
CA ASP A 443 14.22 6.92 11.26
C ASP A 443 14.79 5.60 11.82
N PHE A 444 14.35 4.47 11.26
CA PHE A 444 14.76 3.14 11.68
C PHE A 444 16.15 2.78 11.16
N ARG A 445 17.10 2.55 12.08
CA ARG A 445 18.49 2.20 11.77
C ARG A 445 19.22 1.57 12.95
N VAL A 446 20.37 0.99 12.67
CA VAL A 446 21.36 0.59 13.67
C VAL A 446 22.16 1.81 14.12
N GLN A 447 22.33 1.98 15.44
CA GLN A 447 23.23 2.96 16.03
C GLN A 447 24.01 2.34 17.20
N ARG A 448 25.26 2.76 17.36
CA ARG A 448 26.17 2.31 18.41
C ARG A 448 25.93 3.11 19.69
N TYR A 449 25.74 2.44 20.83
CA TYR A 449 25.68 3.06 22.15
C TYR A 449 26.52 2.27 23.15
N ARG A 450 27.51 2.93 23.76
CA ARG A 450 28.42 2.35 24.78
C ARG A 450 29.06 1.01 24.40
N GLY A 451 29.39 0.85 23.13
CA GLY A 451 30.04 -0.37 22.65
C GLY A 451 29.08 -1.53 22.38
N GLU A 452 27.78 -1.25 22.28
CA GLU A 452 26.77 -2.20 21.80
C GLU A 452 25.94 -1.59 20.66
N ASP A 453 25.42 -2.43 19.77
CA ASP A 453 24.60 -2.00 18.64
C ASP A 453 23.12 -2.10 19.03
N TYR A 454 22.36 -1.08 18.67
CA TYR A 454 20.92 -1.01 18.93
C TYR A 454 20.16 -0.70 17.65
N LEU A 455 18.99 -1.33 17.51
CA LEU A 455 17.97 -0.86 16.60
C LEU A 455 17.29 0.35 17.22
N THR A 456 17.29 1.46 16.50
CA THR A 456 16.80 2.75 16.97
C THR A 456 15.74 3.28 16.04
N PHE A 457 14.69 3.89 16.59
CA PHE A 457 13.63 4.49 15.79
C PHE A 457 12.69 5.38 16.61
N TRP A 458 11.99 6.27 15.92
CA TRP A 458 10.87 7.03 16.45
C TRP A 458 9.54 6.26 16.31
N VAL A 459 8.64 6.41 17.28
CA VAL A 459 7.27 5.86 17.29
C VAL A 459 6.26 6.94 17.67
N GLY A 460 5.17 7.06 16.91
CA GLY A 460 4.07 7.97 17.25
C GLY A 460 3.10 8.24 16.11
N GLU A 461 2.47 9.42 16.14
CA GLU A 461 1.59 9.93 15.07
C GLU A 461 2.20 11.20 14.44
N ASP A 462 1.83 11.54 13.20
CA ASP A 462 2.20 12.79 12.55
C ASP A 462 0.96 13.58 12.09
N ASP A 463 1.03 14.91 12.15
CA ASP A 463 -0.04 15.81 11.70
C ASP A 463 0.22 16.41 10.30
N GLY A 464 1.14 15.79 9.54
CA GLY A 464 1.65 16.28 8.26
C GLY A 464 2.73 17.36 8.36
N THR A 465 2.92 18.00 9.52
CA THR A 465 3.98 18.99 9.74
C THR A 465 5.00 18.49 10.78
N ARG A 466 4.53 17.99 11.92
CA ARG A 466 5.39 17.47 13.00
C ARG A 466 5.01 16.05 13.41
N GLY A 467 5.99 15.35 13.97
CA GLY A 467 5.76 14.14 14.76
C GLY A 467 5.32 14.43 16.19
N LEU A 468 4.50 13.54 16.73
CA LEU A 468 4.08 13.50 18.13
C LEU A 468 4.38 12.09 18.69
N GLY A 469 5.62 11.88 19.12
CA GLY A 469 6.06 10.53 19.52
C GLY A 469 7.18 10.48 20.55
N VAL A 470 7.81 9.31 20.59
CA VAL A 470 8.91 8.91 21.48
C VAL A 470 9.95 8.10 20.71
N TYR A 471 11.14 7.93 21.26
CA TYR A 471 12.24 7.22 20.60
C TYR A 471 12.60 5.94 21.36
N TYR A 472 12.75 4.84 20.65
CA TYR A 472 13.02 3.52 21.21
C TYR A 472 14.37 2.97 20.77
N MET A 473 14.99 2.20 21.66
CA MET A 473 16.18 1.40 21.38
C MET A 473 15.91 -0.06 21.72
N LEU A 474 16.15 -0.96 20.78
CA LEU A 474 16.02 -2.40 20.94
C LEU A 474 17.41 -3.03 20.84
N ASP A 475 17.68 -3.99 21.72
CA ASP A 475 18.90 -4.78 21.66
C ASP A 475 18.82 -5.89 20.60
N SER A 476 19.88 -6.71 20.50
CA SER A 476 19.98 -7.86 19.59
C SER A 476 18.85 -8.88 19.75
N THR A 477 18.14 -8.88 20.88
CA THR A 477 17.02 -9.78 21.14
C THR A 477 15.66 -9.22 20.71
N TYR A 478 15.66 -8.02 20.11
CA TYR A 478 14.49 -7.23 19.76
C TYR A 478 13.66 -6.80 20.98
N THR A 479 14.30 -6.74 22.15
CA THR A 479 13.70 -6.29 23.40
C THR A 479 13.93 -4.79 23.58
N LEU A 480 12.88 -4.06 23.94
CA LEU A 480 12.98 -2.63 24.23
C LEU A 480 13.85 -2.41 25.48
N THR A 481 14.96 -1.70 25.33
CA THR A 481 15.91 -1.42 26.42
C THR A 481 15.87 0.02 26.89
N HIS A 482 15.67 0.97 25.98
CA HIS A 482 15.63 2.40 26.30
C HIS A 482 14.43 3.08 25.65
N THR A 483 13.90 4.07 26.35
CA THR A 483 12.88 4.99 25.85
C THR A 483 13.33 6.41 26.12
N ILE A 484 13.52 7.19 25.06
CA ILE A 484 13.92 8.58 25.14
C ILE A 484 12.71 9.45 24.82
N THR A 485 12.48 10.46 25.66
CA THR A 485 11.38 11.41 25.47
C THR A 485 11.92 12.82 25.61
N PRO A 486 11.50 13.77 24.76
CA PRO A 486 11.88 15.16 24.94
C PRO A 486 11.41 15.74 26.26
N LEU A 487 12.13 16.76 26.73
CA LEU A 487 11.87 17.43 27.99
C LEU A 487 10.89 18.61 27.79
N ASN A 488 10.51 19.28 28.88
CA ASN A 488 9.63 20.45 28.86
C ASN A 488 8.19 20.18 28.36
N ASN A 489 7.65 18.99 28.63
CA ASN A 489 6.31 18.55 28.20
C ASN A 489 6.09 18.56 26.68
N GLN A 490 7.17 18.44 25.90
CA GLN A 490 7.10 18.37 24.45
C GLN A 490 6.98 16.92 23.97
N LYS A 491 6.73 16.74 22.67
CA LYS A 491 6.67 15.43 22.00
C LYS A 491 7.79 15.34 20.97
N GLY A 492 8.36 14.14 20.83
CA GLY A 492 9.44 13.89 19.89
C GLY A 492 8.91 13.98 18.48
N ASP A 493 9.61 14.75 17.66
CA ASP A 493 9.30 14.89 16.25
C ASP A 493 9.91 13.73 15.43
N VAL A 494 9.34 13.47 14.24
CA VAL A 494 9.72 12.29 13.45
C VAL A 494 11.09 12.39 12.79
N HIS A 495 11.66 13.60 12.67
CA HIS A 495 12.68 13.86 11.67
C HIS A 495 14.09 13.42 12.08
N GLU A 496 14.40 13.32 13.37
CA GLU A 496 15.75 12.97 13.83
C GLU A 496 15.79 12.22 15.17
N PHE A 497 16.55 11.11 15.17
CA PHE A 497 17.04 10.44 16.37
C PHE A 497 18.48 9.99 16.17
N GLN A 498 19.44 10.83 16.55
CA GLN A 498 20.88 10.58 16.35
C GLN A 498 21.60 10.38 17.67
N LEU A 499 22.18 9.21 17.88
CA LEU A 499 23.09 8.95 19.00
C LEU A 499 24.46 9.56 18.73
N THR A 500 25.10 10.05 19.79
CA THR A 500 26.46 10.57 19.74
C THR A 500 27.43 9.61 20.42
N PRO A 501 28.74 9.66 20.08
CA PRO A 501 29.76 8.89 20.79
C PRO A 501 29.84 9.17 22.29
N ALA A 502 29.37 10.35 22.74
CA ALA A 502 29.32 10.75 24.14
C ALA A 502 28.20 10.05 24.94
N GLY A 503 27.37 9.22 24.30
CA GLY A 503 26.23 8.57 24.94
C GLY A 503 25.01 9.47 25.09
N THR A 504 24.90 10.49 24.26
CA THR A 504 23.75 11.41 24.20
C THR A 504 22.92 11.14 22.94
N ALA A 505 21.70 11.65 22.90
CA ALA A 505 20.81 11.61 21.75
C ALA A 505 20.41 13.02 21.32
N LEU A 506 20.53 13.29 20.02
CA LEU A 506 19.99 14.46 19.36
C LEU A 506 18.59 14.13 18.84
N ILE A 507 17.61 14.96 19.21
CA ILE A 507 16.22 14.79 18.81
C ILE A 507 15.61 16.11 18.35
N THR A 508 14.74 16.08 17.35
CA THR A 508 13.98 17.26 16.90
C THR A 508 12.67 17.40 17.64
N ILE A 509 12.19 18.64 17.74
CA ILE A 509 10.95 19.00 18.42
C ILE A 509 10.30 20.21 17.75
N TYR A 510 8.98 20.28 17.81
CA TYR A 510 8.21 21.47 17.44
C TYR A 510 7.44 22.03 18.63
N GLU A 511 7.57 23.34 18.85
CA GLU A 511 6.75 24.10 19.79
C GLU A 511 5.89 25.12 19.06
N ILE A 512 4.59 25.16 19.36
CA ILE A 512 3.68 26.12 18.74
C ILE A 512 3.65 27.37 19.60
N ILE A 513 4.12 28.50 19.07
CA ILE A 513 4.21 29.78 19.79
C ILE A 513 3.55 30.93 19.00
N PRO A 514 3.02 31.96 19.69
CA PRO A 514 2.56 33.18 19.02
C PRO A 514 3.72 33.89 18.32
N TYR A 515 3.47 34.46 17.15
CA TYR A 515 4.49 35.17 16.38
C TYR A 515 3.87 36.21 15.43
N ASP A 516 4.60 37.29 15.15
CA ASP A 516 4.19 38.31 14.18
C ASP A 516 4.50 37.85 12.74
N LEU A 517 3.45 37.51 11.98
CA LEU A 517 3.58 37.05 10.59
C LEU A 517 3.46 38.20 9.57
N THR A 518 3.33 39.46 10.01
CA THR A 518 3.27 40.60 9.07
C THR A 518 4.45 40.69 8.10
N PRO A 519 5.70 40.31 8.45
CA PRO A 519 6.82 40.35 7.51
C PRO A 519 6.67 39.42 6.30
N VAL A 520 5.81 38.40 6.40
CA VAL A 520 5.49 37.45 5.32
C VAL A 520 4.05 37.61 4.83
N ASN A 521 3.47 38.80 5.01
CA ASN A 521 2.09 39.16 4.66
C ASN A 521 1.01 38.34 5.37
N GLY A 522 1.32 37.81 6.56
CA GLY A 522 0.40 37.13 7.45
C GLY A 522 -0.18 38.05 8.54
N PRO A 523 -0.96 37.49 9.48
CA PRO A 523 -1.51 38.23 10.60
C PRO A 523 -0.45 38.66 11.64
N GLN A 524 -0.67 39.82 12.26
CA GLN A 524 0.17 40.32 13.36
C GLN A 524 0.14 39.42 14.61
N ASN A 525 -1.00 38.80 14.89
CA ASN A 525 -1.18 37.86 16.02
C ASN A 525 -1.26 36.42 15.50
N GLY A 526 -0.30 36.05 14.66
CA GLY A 526 -0.17 34.72 14.10
C GLY A 526 0.50 33.73 15.05
N TRP A 527 0.78 32.55 14.51
CA TRP A 527 1.42 31.44 15.22
C TRP A 527 2.42 30.76 14.31
N ILE A 528 3.50 30.23 14.88
CA ILE A 528 4.49 29.42 14.15
C ILE A 528 4.65 28.05 14.80
N TYR A 529 5.02 27.09 13.96
CA TYR A 529 5.69 25.86 14.39
C TYR A 529 7.18 26.21 14.55
N ASP A 530 7.57 26.58 15.77
CA ASP A 530 8.97 26.85 16.05
C ASP A 530 9.74 25.54 16.16
N CYS A 531 10.88 25.49 15.48
CA CYS A 531 11.70 24.29 15.34
C CYS A 531 12.80 24.29 16.40
N LEU A 532 12.98 23.17 17.08
CA LEU A 532 14.01 22.97 18.08
C LEU A 532 14.73 21.65 17.86
N PHE A 533 15.94 21.55 18.41
CA PHE A 533 16.53 20.26 18.74
C PHE A 533 17.05 20.28 20.18
N GLN A 534 17.06 19.09 20.79
CA GLN A 534 17.61 18.85 22.12
C GLN A 534 18.72 17.81 22.04
N GLU A 535 19.77 18.00 22.83
CA GLU A 535 20.72 16.95 23.18
C GLU A 535 20.39 16.44 24.58
N ILE A 536 20.15 15.14 24.68
CA ILE A 536 19.70 14.48 25.91
C ILE A 536 20.67 13.36 26.26
N ASP A 537 21.06 13.25 27.53
CA ASP A 537 21.79 12.08 28.02
C ASP A 537 20.88 10.84 27.99
N VAL A 538 21.29 9.77 27.30
CA VAL A 538 20.44 8.58 27.05
C VAL A 538 20.10 7.85 28.35
N GLU A 539 21.04 7.79 29.30
CA GLU A 539 20.88 7.04 30.54
C GLU A 539 19.95 7.74 31.53
N THR A 540 20.16 9.04 31.72
CA THR A 540 19.49 9.84 32.75
C THR A 540 18.28 10.58 32.22
N ASN A 541 18.12 10.63 30.89
CA ASN A 541 17.12 11.42 30.17
C ASN A 541 17.18 12.91 30.58
N THR A 542 18.39 13.43 30.80
CA THR A 542 18.63 14.83 31.19
C THR A 542 18.91 15.70 29.96
N LEU A 543 18.31 16.88 29.91
CA LEU A 543 18.55 17.86 28.86
C LEU A 543 19.93 18.52 29.06
N LEU A 544 20.81 18.39 28.08
CA LEU A 544 22.15 18.96 28.10
C LEU A 544 22.25 20.24 27.27
N PHE A 545 21.56 20.28 26.13
CA PHE A 545 21.58 21.41 25.21
C PHE A 545 20.25 21.52 24.47
N GLN A 546 19.84 22.75 24.16
CA GLN A 546 18.68 23.03 23.32
C GLN A 546 18.95 24.24 22.45
N TRP A 547 18.57 24.14 21.18
CA TRP A 547 18.65 25.24 20.22
C TRP A 547 17.27 25.48 19.60
N ARG A 548 16.97 26.74 19.29
CA ARG A 548 15.67 27.19 18.78
C ARG A 548 15.84 28.03 17.52
N ALA A 549 15.15 27.66 16.44
CA ALA A 549 15.30 28.33 15.16
C ALA A 549 14.92 29.82 15.18
N SER A 550 13.84 30.19 15.88
CA SER A 550 13.34 31.57 15.92
C SER A 550 14.29 32.57 16.60
N ASP A 551 15.25 32.09 17.40
CA ASP A 551 16.28 32.95 18.01
C ASP A 551 17.37 33.37 16.99
N HIS A 552 17.49 32.66 15.86
CA HIS A 552 18.59 32.82 14.91
C HIS A 552 18.16 33.06 13.45
N TYR A 553 16.94 32.69 13.07
CA TYR A 553 16.42 32.78 11.69
C TYR A 553 15.25 33.75 11.56
N ASN A 554 15.30 34.62 10.54
CA ASN A 554 14.17 35.50 10.24
C ASN A 554 13.16 34.74 9.38
N ILE A 555 11.88 34.91 9.70
CA ILE A 555 10.78 34.26 8.99
C ILE A 555 10.71 34.62 7.49
N THR A 556 11.21 35.79 7.10
CA THR A 556 11.26 36.24 5.70
C THR A 556 12.24 35.45 4.82
N GLU A 557 13.10 34.66 5.44
CA GLU A 557 14.10 33.88 4.71
C GLU A 557 13.54 32.62 4.07
N THR A 558 12.39 32.16 4.55
CA THR A 558 11.72 30.96 4.05
C THR A 558 11.37 31.04 2.56
N TYR A 559 11.48 29.92 1.87
CA TYR A 559 10.98 29.71 0.51
C TYR A 559 9.58 29.09 0.50
N PHE A 560 9.09 28.59 1.64
CA PHE A 560 7.77 27.98 1.72
C PHE A 560 6.70 29.06 1.90
N PRO A 561 5.71 29.21 1.01
CA PRO A 561 4.74 30.30 1.10
C PRO A 561 3.76 30.11 2.27
N LEU A 562 3.19 31.22 2.74
CA LEU A 562 2.10 31.25 3.70
C LEU A 562 0.77 30.88 3.01
N ASN A 563 0.65 29.63 2.59
CA ASN A 563 -0.54 29.08 1.93
C ASN A 563 -1.04 27.85 2.70
N GLY A 564 -2.35 27.77 2.93
CA GLY A 564 -2.99 26.63 3.63
C GLY A 564 -2.86 26.63 5.15
N LYS A 565 -1.72 27.05 5.71
CA LYS A 565 -1.49 27.35 7.14
C LYS A 565 -0.85 28.75 7.27
N GLY A 566 -0.95 29.37 8.44
CA GLY A 566 -0.39 30.70 8.76
C GLY A 566 -1.34 31.88 8.53
N GLY A 567 -2.49 31.67 7.90
CA GLY A 567 -3.41 32.74 7.49
C GLY A 567 -4.41 33.21 8.56
N ALA A 568 -4.41 32.60 9.74
CA ALA A 568 -5.38 32.90 10.80
C ALA A 568 -4.71 33.07 12.16
N ASN A 569 -5.37 33.78 13.08
CA ASN A 569 -4.92 33.98 14.45
C ASN A 569 -5.24 32.75 15.33
N SER A 570 -4.81 31.55 14.91
CA SER A 570 -5.04 30.29 15.61
C SER A 570 -3.79 29.41 15.62
N SER A 571 -3.50 28.78 16.75
CA SER A 571 -2.42 27.79 16.90
C SER A 571 -2.59 26.58 15.97
N ASP A 572 -3.82 26.23 15.61
CA ASP A 572 -4.12 25.13 14.67
C ASP A 572 -3.75 25.49 13.22
N GLN A 573 -3.44 26.75 12.97
CA GLN A 573 -3.00 27.30 11.69
C GLN A 573 -1.56 27.83 11.81
N ALA A 574 -0.76 27.30 12.74
CA ALA A 574 0.62 27.70 12.88
C ALA A 574 1.40 27.51 11.58
N TYR A 575 2.22 28.50 11.25
CA TYR A 575 3.04 28.52 10.05
C TYR A 575 4.38 27.84 10.31
N ASP A 576 4.71 26.84 9.49
CA ASP A 576 6.00 26.20 9.50
C ASP A 576 6.91 26.88 8.47
N TYR A 577 7.86 27.66 8.98
CA TYR A 577 8.73 28.51 8.17
C TYR A 577 10.15 27.96 8.03
N PHE A 578 10.59 27.11 8.97
CA PHE A 578 11.97 26.60 9.05
C PHE A 578 12.06 25.12 8.69
N HIS A 579 11.17 24.27 9.21
CA HIS A 579 11.13 22.83 8.94
C HIS A 579 12.49 22.12 9.09
N ILE A 580 12.91 21.93 10.35
CA ILE A 580 14.12 21.16 10.68
C ILE A 580 13.91 19.68 10.30
N ASN A 581 14.89 19.08 9.61
CA ASN A 581 14.74 17.68 9.17
C ASN A 581 15.96 16.78 9.38
N SER A 582 17.07 17.33 9.88
CA SER A 582 18.20 16.56 10.37
C SER A 582 19.09 17.40 11.28
N VAL A 583 19.71 16.70 12.23
CA VAL A 583 20.73 17.23 13.14
C VAL A 583 21.85 16.22 13.28
N ASP A 584 23.07 16.69 13.18
CA ASP A 584 24.29 15.92 13.39
C ASP A 584 25.26 16.66 14.30
N LYS A 585 26.22 15.96 14.91
CA LYS A 585 27.17 16.58 15.84
C LYS A 585 28.58 15.99 15.71
N LEU A 586 29.58 16.84 15.76
CA LEU A 586 31.00 16.47 15.88
C LEU A 586 31.44 16.39 17.34
N ASP A 587 32.52 15.64 17.59
CA ASP A 587 33.12 15.51 18.92
C ASP A 587 33.65 16.84 19.48
N ASP A 588 33.94 17.82 18.62
CA ASP A 588 34.33 19.19 19.01
C ASP A 588 33.16 20.05 19.51
N GLY A 589 31.93 19.52 19.48
CA GLY A 589 30.73 20.18 19.97
C GLY A 589 29.97 20.99 18.91
N ARG A 590 30.44 21.03 17.66
CA ARG A 590 29.69 21.66 16.56
C ARG A 590 28.51 20.81 16.12
N TYR A 591 27.36 21.44 15.92
CA TYR A 591 26.16 20.82 15.35
C TYR A 591 26.02 21.20 13.88
N LEU A 592 25.38 20.33 13.10
CA LEU A 592 24.99 20.56 11.72
C LEU A 592 23.47 20.39 11.62
N VAL A 593 22.78 21.42 11.15
CA VAL A 593 21.31 21.45 11.07
C VAL A 593 20.86 21.71 9.64
N SER A 594 19.98 20.87 9.13
CA SER A 594 19.32 21.09 7.85
C SER A 594 17.92 21.68 8.02
N SER A 595 17.65 22.74 7.27
CA SER A 595 16.34 23.36 7.17
C SER A 595 15.79 23.21 5.75
N ARG A 596 14.67 22.48 5.65
CA ARG A 596 14.02 22.22 4.36
C ARG A 596 13.47 23.50 3.73
N TYR A 597 12.89 24.39 4.52
CA TYR A 597 12.19 25.59 4.00
C TYR A 597 13.08 26.81 3.86
N MET A 598 14.26 26.81 4.47
CA MET A 598 15.28 27.84 4.22
C MET A 598 16.19 27.47 3.05
N HIS A 599 16.18 26.20 2.62
CA HIS A 599 17.15 25.63 1.68
C HIS A 599 18.59 25.77 2.22
N THR A 600 18.78 25.58 3.53
CA THR A 600 20.07 25.77 4.19
C THR A 600 20.55 24.56 4.97
N VAL A 601 21.88 24.42 4.99
CA VAL A 601 22.60 23.64 5.99
C VAL A 601 23.38 24.62 6.87
N THR A 602 23.24 24.51 8.18
CA THR A 602 23.78 25.46 9.17
C THR A 602 24.70 24.76 10.12
N CYS A 603 25.90 25.29 10.33
CA CYS A 603 26.76 24.86 11.42
C CYS A 603 26.58 25.77 12.63
N ILE A 604 26.41 25.14 13.80
CA ILE A 604 26.14 25.80 15.07
C ILE A 604 27.25 25.41 16.05
N GLY A 605 27.77 26.38 16.79
CA GLY A 605 28.75 26.16 17.84
C GLY A 605 28.15 25.47 19.06
N SER A 606 29.02 25.01 19.98
CA SER A 606 28.59 24.41 21.24
C SER A 606 27.83 25.37 22.16
N ASP A 607 27.96 26.68 21.92
CA ASP A 607 27.25 27.76 22.61
C ASP A 607 25.90 28.12 21.97
N GLY A 608 25.56 27.51 20.83
CA GLY A 608 24.34 27.80 20.07
C GLY A 608 24.47 28.90 19.02
N GLU A 609 25.64 29.53 18.88
CA GLU A 609 25.84 30.55 17.86
C GLU A 609 25.96 29.94 16.46
N VAL A 610 25.40 30.62 15.46
CA VAL A 610 25.53 30.21 14.06
C VAL A 610 26.92 30.55 13.56
N LEU A 611 27.71 29.52 13.24
CA LEU A 611 29.09 29.68 12.75
C LEU A 611 29.11 29.95 11.25
N TRP A 612 28.34 29.20 10.48
CA TRP A 612 28.20 29.40 9.05
C TRP A 612 26.87 28.87 8.50
N VAL A 613 26.46 29.38 7.34
CA VAL A 613 25.24 28.96 6.62
C VAL A 613 25.58 28.68 5.15
N LEU A 614 25.29 27.47 4.70
CA LEU A 614 25.43 27.04 3.32
C LEU A 614 24.06 26.96 2.64
N GLY A 615 23.93 27.56 1.45
CA GLY A 615 22.71 27.57 0.66
C GLY A 615 21.69 28.64 1.06
N GLY A 616 20.55 28.65 0.37
CA GLY A 616 19.42 29.55 0.64
C GLY A 616 19.73 31.04 0.50
N LYS A 617 18.85 31.89 1.06
CA LYS A 617 19.00 33.36 0.98
C LYS A 617 20.16 33.92 1.79
N ARG A 618 20.66 33.15 2.77
CA ARG A 618 21.71 33.54 3.71
C ARG A 618 23.04 32.82 3.45
N ASN A 619 23.23 32.28 2.24
CA ASN A 619 24.44 31.58 1.88
C ASN A 619 25.70 32.44 2.11
N MET A 620 26.70 31.87 2.80
CA MET A 620 27.97 32.53 3.11
C MET A 620 29.12 32.13 2.19
N PHE A 621 28.93 31.17 1.28
CA PHE A 621 30.00 30.52 0.52
C PHE A 621 29.97 30.86 -0.98
N GLY A 622 31.14 31.09 -1.58
CA GLY A 622 31.32 31.09 -3.02
C GLY A 622 31.33 29.66 -3.58
N ASP A 623 30.42 29.35 -4.51
CA ASP A 623 30.34 28.03 -5.12
C ASP A 623 31.38 27.85 -6.24
N LEU A 624 32.26 26.85 -6.10
CA LEU A 624 33.31 26.52 -7.08
C LEU A 624 32.92 25.39 -8.04
N SER A 625 31.69 24.91 -7.93
CA SER A 625 31.11 23.80 -8.70
C SER A 625 29.91 24.22 -9.55
N GLY A 626 29.84 25.50 -9.91
CA GLY A 626 28.80 26.02 -10.82
C GLY A 626 27.40 26.06 -10.21
N GLY A 627 27.29 26.16 -8.88
CA GLY A 627 26.03 26.26 -8.16
C GLY A 627 25.55 24.94 -7.53
N LEU A 628 26.24 23.83 -7.78
CA LEU A 628 25.86 22.52 -7.24
C LEU A 628 26.04 22.39 -5.72
N ALA A 629 27.00 23.11 -5.12
CA ALA A 629 27.29 23.05 -3.69
C ALA A 629 26.34 23.93 -2.86
N THR A 630 25.87 25.04 -3.41
CA THR A 630 25.01 26.01 -2.70
C THR A 630 23.56 26.02 -3.18
N GLY A 631 23.28 25.36 -4.30
CA GLY A 631 21.99 25.44 -5.01
C GLY A 631 21.01 24.30 -4.72
N PHE A 632 21.29 23.43 -3.74
CA PHE A 632 20.36 22.39 -3.30
C PHE A 632 19.06 23.01 -2.74
N LYS A 633 17.95 22.29 -2.84
CA LYS A 633 16.62 22.80 -2.48
C LYS A 633 15.80 21.72 -1.79
N TRP A 634 15.00 22.13 -0.80
CA TRP A 634 14.11 21.23 -0.07
C TRP A 634 14.81 20.00 0.54
N GLN A 635 16.13 20.12 0.78
CA GLN A 635 17.06 19.05 1.07
C GLN A 635 16.80 18.37 2.41
N HIS A 636 17.24 17.13 2.56
CA HIS A 636 17.17 16.32 3.79
C HIS A 636 18.53 15.74 4.17
N ASN A 637 18.61 15.28 5.42
CA ASN A 637 19.69 14.44 5.95
C ASN A 637 21.10 15.00 5.67
N ALA A 638 21.36 16.22 6.13
CA ALA A 638 22.72 16.74 6.12
C ALA A 638 23.54 16.04 7.21
N ARG A 639 24.69 15.47 6.85
CA ARG A 639 25.59 14.75 7.77
C ARG A 639 27.02 15.15 7.55
N TRP A 640 27.82 15.11 8.61
CA TRP A 640 29.27 15.13 8.45
C TRP A 640 29.73 13.81 7.84
N VAL A 641 30.77 13.86 7.00
CA VAL A 641 31.46 12.64 6.58
C VAL A 641 32.50 12.30 7.66
N PRO A 642 32.40 11.14 8.33
CA PRO A 642 33.34 10.75 9.39
C PRO A 642 34.81 10.85 8.93
N GLY A 643 35.68 11.32 9.82
CA GLY A 643 37.11 11.47 9.56
C GLY A 643 37.49 12.52 8.50
N SER A 644 36.52 13.26 7.97
CA SER A 644 36.73 14.30 6.94
C SER A 644 36.51 15.73 7.46
N SER A 645 36.21 15.89 8.75
CA SER A 645 36.12 17.19 9.42
C SER A 645 37.46 17.54 10.04
N GLY A 646 38.02 18.70 9.66
CA GLY A 646 39.30 19.18 10.14
C GLY A 646 39.27 19.49 11.64
N SER A 647 39.76 18.56 12.46
CA SER A 647 40.09 18.84 13.86
C SER A 647 41.48 19.48 13.90
N GLY A 648 41.58 20.76 14.30
CA GLY A 648 42.83 21.53 14.31
C GLY A 648 44.00 20.81 15.00
N GLY A 649 44.91 20.24 14.18
CA GLY A 649 45.80 19.16 14.58
C GLY A 649 47.17 19.14 13.86
N GLY A 650 47.76 20.31 13.60
CA GLY A 650 49.20 20.49 13.34
C GLY A 650 49.79 20.35 11.93
N ASN A 651 49.05 20.11 10.84
CA ASN A 651 49.63 20.03 9.48
C ASN A 651 48.75 20.61 8.35
N GLY A 652 48.43 21.91 8.42
CA GLY A 652 48.31 22.80 7.25
C GLY A 652 47.17 22.61 6.22
N ASP A 653 46.39 21.53 6.28
CA ASP A 653 45.23 21.23 5.40
C ASP A 653 43.92 21.15 6.24
N GLU A 654 43.80 22.03 7.24
CA GLU A 654 43.01 21.81 8.46
C GLU A 654 41.69 22.60 8.58
N SER A 655 41.10 23.07 7.50
CA SER A 655 39.88 23.92 7.57
C SER A 655 38.77 23.54 6.60
N VAL A 656 38.87 22.35 6.05
CA VAL A 656 37.91 21.85 5.09
C VAL A 656 37.05 20.81 5.78
N ASP A 657 35.76 21.07 5.87
CA ASP A 657 34.80 20.06 6.30
C ASP A 657 34.12 19.44 5.07
N VAL A 658 33.74 18.17 5.19
CA VAL A 658 32.98 17.47 4.14
C VAL A 658 31.65 17.01 4.71
N ILE A 659 30.57 17.33 4.00
CA ILE A 659 29.21 16.95 4.35
C ILE A 659 28.54 16.18 3.23
N THR A 660 27.58 15.33 3.58
CA THR A 660 26.59 14.81 2.63
C THR A 660 25.29 15.59 2.76
N VAL A 661 24.58 15.73 1.64
CA VAL A 661 23.24 16.34 1.58
C VAL A 661 22.39 15.55 0.59
N PHE A 662 21.17 15.19 0.97
CA PHE A 662 20.18 14.67 0.03
C PHE A 662 19.35 15.82 -0.54
N ASP A 663 19.64 16.21 -1.79
CA ASP A 663 18.95 17.28 -2.50
C ASP A 663 17.69 16.73 -3.17
N ASN A 664 16.53 17.01 -2.55
CA ASN A 664 15.23 16.61 -3.09
C ASN A 664 14.93 17.33 -4.41
N GLY A 665 15.32 18.60 -4.53
CA GLY A 665 15.08 19.41 -5.73
C GLY A 665 13.60 19.76 -5.98
N ALA A 666 12.70 19.34 -5.11
CA ALA A 666 11.25 19.52 -5.26
C ALA A 666 10.51 19.50 -3.91
N ASN A 667 9.27 19.98 -3.93
CA ASN A 667 8.25 19.76 -2.90
C ASN A 667 6.94 19.27 -3.56
N ASP A 668 5.86 19.11 -2.79
CA ASP A 668 4.59 18.56 -3.32
C ASP A 668 3.84 19.50 -4.29
N HIS A 669 4.30 20.74 -4.44
CA HIS A 669 3.69 21.79 -5.26
C HIS A 669 4.61 22.35 -6.35
N VAL A 670 5.92 22.23 -6.17
CA VAL A 670 6.95 22.81 -7.04
C VAL A 670 8.04 21.78 -7.28
N MET A 671 8.48 21.68 -8.54
CA MET A 671 9.60 20.86 -8.96
C MET A 671 10.65 21.80 -9.55
N ASP A 672 11.66 22.14 -8.75
CA ASP A 672 12.70 23.12 -9.10
C ASP A 672 13.87 22.49 -9.85
N GLU A 673 14.10 21.19 -9.63
CA GLU A 673 15.07 20.34 -10.34
C GLU A 673 14.34 19.17 -11.01
N ASP A 674 14.94 18.60 -12.05
CA ASP A 674 14.34 17.52 -12.84
C ASP A 674 14.34 16.16 -12.12
N HIS A 675 15.26 15.94 -11.17
CA HIS A 675 15.37 14.73 -10.36
C HIS A 675 16.03 15.01 -9.00
N SER A 676 15.88 14.09 -8.04
CA SER A 676 16.58 14.17 -6.76
C SER A 676 17.99 13.59 -6.84
N ARG A 677 18.89 14.03 -5.97
CA ARG A 677 20.30 13.63 -5.98
C ARG A 677 20.95 13.65 -4.60
N GLY A 678 21.88 12.73 -4.35
CA GLY A 678 22.82 12.83 -3.23
C GLY A 678 24.02 13.72 -3.61
N LEU A 679 24.50 14.52 -2.66
CA LEU A 679 25.63 15.43 -2.85
C LEU A 679 26.68 15.17 -1.77
N VAL A 680 27.96 15.16 -2.17
CA VAL A 680 29.10 15.29 -1.27
C VAL A 680 29.68 16.68 -1.46
N ILE A 681 29.61 17.51 -0.43
CA ILE A 681 30.01 18.91 -0.49
C ILE A 681 31.20 19.14 0.43
N GLU A 682 32.23 19.74 -0.14
CA GLU A 682 33.35 20.30 0.58
C GLU A 682 33.04 21.75 0.96
N VAL A 683 33.28 22.10 2.23
CA VAL A 683 33.08 23.44 2.79
C VAL A 683 34.40 23.93 3.35
N ASP A 684 34.97 24.96 2.73
CA ASP A 684 36.19 25.63 3.20
C ASP A 684 35.79 26.95 3.87
N VAL A 685 35.80 26.96 5.20
CA VAL A 685 35.40 28.12 6.01
C VAL A 685 36.48 29.20 6.05
N ASN A 686 37.75 28.87 5.74
CA ASN A 686 38.82 29.86 5.70
C ASN A 686 38.70 30.73 4.45
N ASN A 687 38.41 30.10 3.31
CA ASN A 687 38.25 30.80 2.03
C ASN A 687 36.80 31.19 1.74
N TRP A 688 35.84 30.75 2.57
CA TRP A 688 34.40 30.91 2.34
C TRP A 688 33.99 30.39 0.97
N THR A 689 34.43 29.18 0.64
CA THR A 689 34.09 28.50 -0.61
C THR A 689 33.48 27.14 -0.38
N ALA A 690 32.61 26.71 -1.29
CA ALA A 690 32.02 25.37 -1.27
C ALA A 690 32.13 24.70 -2.64
N THR A 691 32.38 23.39 -2.65
CA THR A 691 32.57 22.61 -3.87
C THR A 691 31.83 21.28 -3.78
N ALA A 692 30.95 20.98 -4.74
CA ALA A 692 30.36 19.65 -4.87
C ALA A 692 31.43 18.69 -5.41
N ARG A 693 31.95 17.81 -4.56
CA ARG A 693 32.94 16.79 -4.93
C ARG A 693 32.32 15.68 -5.77
N HIS A 694 31.08 15.31 -5.44
CA HIS A 694 30.37 14.23 -6.12
C HIS A 694 28.86 14.44 -6.11
N VAL A 695 28.20 13.97 -7.17
CA VAL A 695 26.75 13.94 -7.33
C VAL A 695 26.30 12.51 -7.59
N TYR A 696 25.22 12.09 -6.94
CA TYR A 696 24.61 10.76 -7.06
C TYR A 696 23.15 10.92 -7.50
N PRO A 697 22.87 10.96 -8.81
CA PRO A 697 21.52 11.22 -9.32
C PRO A 697 20.60 10.00 -9.17
N ALA A 698 19.30 10.23 -8.95
CA ALA A 698 18.28 9.18 -8.94
C ALA A 698 18.31 8.35 -10.25
N PRO A 699 18.51 7.02 -10.20
CA PRO A 699 18.53 6.19 -11.39
C PRO A 699 17.23 6.30 -12.18
N GLY A 700 17.34 6.62 -13.47
CA GLY A 700 16.19 6.85 -14.33
C GLY A 700 15.44 8.17 -14.08
N GLY A 701 16.07 9.13 -13.39
CA GLY A 701 15.69 10.54 -13.38
C GLY A 701 14.34 10.84 -12.71
N PHE A 702 14.01 10.16 -11.61
CA PHE A 702 12.78 10.44 -10.86
C PHE A 702 13.04 11.44 -9.71
N SER A 703 11.95 12.05 -9.22
CA SER A 703 11.99 13.00 -8.11
C SER A 703 11.36 12.42 -6.85
N ALA A 704 12.04 12.58 -5.71
CA ALA A 704 11.57 12.31 -4.37
C ALA A 704 11.27 13.65 -3.66
N HIS A 705 10.02 14.10 -3.71
CA HIS A 705 9.63 15.47 -3.28
C HIS A 705 9.81 15.76 -1.77
N SER A 706 10.08 14.75 -0.95
CA SER A 706 10.34 14.88 0.48
C SER A 706 11.08 13.65 1.00
N GLN A 707 11.66 13.79 2.19
CA GLN A 707 12.30 12.71 2.93
C GLN A 707 13.54 12.20 2.18
N GLY A 708 14.07 11.04 2.59
CA GLY A 708 15.26 10.44 1.99
C GLY A 708 16.55 10.78 2.74
N ASN A 709 17.61 10.07 2.39
CA ASN A 709 18.91 10.17 3.02
C ASN A 709 20.03 9.68 2.11
N MET A 710 21.25 10.06 2.48
CA MET A 710 22.48 9.56 1.86
C MET A 710 23.43 9.12 2.97
N GLN A 711 23.99 7.92 2.82
CA GLN A 711 24.93 7.30 3.75
C GLN A 711 26.18 6.91 2.98
N VAL A 712 27.35 7.35 3.45
CA VAL A 712 28.64 6.79 3.00
C VAL A 712 28.90 5.54 3.82
N LEU A 713 29.13 4.41 3.16
CA LEU A 713 29.42 3.14 3.82
C LEU A 713 30.92 3.08 4.14
N GLU A 714 31.26 2.89 5.41
CA GLU A 714 32.64 3.06 5.92
C GLU A 714 33.63 2.04 5.36
N GLU A 715 33.17 0.82 5.08
CA GLU A 715 34.04 -0.29 4.68
C GLU A 715 34.51 -0.17 3.23
N SER A 716 33.59 0.12 2.30
CA SER A 716 33.89 0.24 0.86
C SER A 716 34.08 1.67 0.37
N GLY A 717 33.57 2.66 1.11
CA GLY A 717 33.39 4.03 0.61
C GLY A 717 32.25 4.18 -0.41
N ASN A 718 31.46 3.12 -0.64
CA ASN A 718 30.25 3.20 -1.45
C ASN A 718 29.25 4.17 -0.82
N VAL A 719 28.31 4.64 -1.64
CA VAL A 719 27.27 5.56 -1.21
C VAL A 719 25.92 4.88 -1.35
N PHE A 720 25.21 4.73 -0.23
CA PHE A 720 23.86 4.22 -0.18
C PHE A 720 22.87 5.38 -0.08
N VAL A 721 21.89 5.43 -0.98
CA VAL A 721 20.89 6.51 -1.05
C VAL A 721 19.50 5.91 -0.91
N GLY A 722 18.76 6.37 0.11
CA GLY A 722 17.34 6.08 0.28
C GLY A 722 16.50 7.19 -0.33
N TRP A 723 15.61 6.87 -1.26
CA TRP A 723 14.84 7.86 -2.03
C TRP A 723 13.53 8.30 -1.35
N GLY A 724 13.41 8.11 -0.03
CA GLY A 724 12.37 8.70 0.80
C GLY A 724 10.94 8.42 0.32
N LYS A 725 10.25 9.49 -0.12
CA LYS A 725 8.88 9.39 -0.66
C LYS A 725 8.77 8.41 -1.83
N ALA A 726 9.82 8.27 -2.64
CA ALA A 726 9.93 7.19 -3.60
C ALA A 726 10.40 5.93 -2.85
N ALA A 727 9.60 4.86 -2.89
CA ALA A 727 9.88 3.59 -2.23
C ALA A 727 11.03 2.83 -2.93
N ALA A 728 12.22 3.42 -2.92
CA ALA A 728 13.41 2.97 -3.63
C ALA A 728 14.67 3.27 -2.83
N TYR A 729 15.73 2.51 -3.09
CA TYR A 729 17.07 2.78 -2.61
C TYR A 729 18.11 2.27 -3.61
N THR A 730 19.28 2.90 -3.61
CA THR A 730 20.35 2.60 -4.55
C THR A 730 21.70 2.66 -3.85
N GLU A 731 22.56 1.68 -4.12
CA GLU A 731 23.97 1.72 -3.74
C GLU A 731 24.82 2.09 -4.95
N PHE A 732 25.67 3.10 -4.79
CA PHE A 732 26.63 3.57 -5.76
C PHE A 732 28.04 3.24 -5.30
N SER A 733 28.96 3.02 -6.23
CA SER A 733 30.38 3.13 -5.93
C SER A 733 30.72 4.56 -5.49
N ALA A 734 31.86 4.75 -4.82
CA ALA A 734 32.40 6.08 -4.49
C ALA A 734 32.57 7.05 -5.69
N ARG A 735 32.50 6.53 -6.93
CA ARG A 735 32.60 7.29 -8.19
C ARG A 735 31.27 7.49 -8.91
N GLY A 736 30.15 7.12 -8.28
CA GLY A 736 28.80 7.31 -8.83
C GLY A 736 28.32 6.25 -9.82
N GLU A 737 29.06 5.15 -10.00
CA GLU A 737 28.51 3.99 -10.72
C GLU A 737 27.40 3.35 -9.87
N VAL A 738 26.18 3.21 -10.40
CA VAL A 738 25.10 2.44 -9.76
C VAL A 738 25.55 0.99 -9.63
N LEU A 739 25.61 0.44 -8.43
CA LEU A 739 25.97 -0.96 -8.16
C LEU A 739 24.71 -1.81 -7.92
N CYS A 740 23.88 -1.38 -6.98
CA CYS A 740 22.59 -2.00 -6.67
C CYS A 740 21.48 -0.98 -6.77
N ASP A 741 20.36 -1.36 -7.39
CA ASP A 741 19.21 -0.47 -7.57
C ASP A 741 17.93 -1.27 -7.35
N THR A 742 17.18 -0.88 -6.32
CA THR A 742 16.01 -1.61 -5.85
C THR A 742 14.88 -0.66 -5.53
N HIS A 743 13.66 -1.03 -5.90
CA HIS A 743 12.48 -0.36 -5.37
C HIS A 743 11.46 -1.39 -4.92
N TRP A 744 10.69 -1.02 -3.90
CA TRP A 744 9.76 -1.88 -3.18
C TRP A 744 8.33 -1.30 -3.18
N GLY A 745 8.08 -0.39 -4.14
CA GLY A 745 6.76 0.03 -4.58
C GLY A 745 6.80 0.38 -6.07
N PRO A 746 5.66 0.38 -6.77
CA PRO A 746 5.61 0.68 -8.21
C PRO A 746 6.14 2.08 -8.52
N LYS A 747 7.07 2.18 -9.49
CA LYS A 747 7.64 3.48 -9.91
C LYS A 747 6.58 4.49 -10.34
N MET A 748 5.49 4.05 -10.97
CA MET A 748 4.36 4.91 -11.36
C MET A 748 3.73 5.65 -10.17
N PHE A 749 3.84 5.13 -8.95
CA PHE A 749 3.25 5.72 -7.74
C PHE A 749 4.23 6.48 -6.86
N PHE A 750 5.51 6.60 -7.25
CA PHE A 750 6.50 7.40 -6.50
C PHE A 750 6.04 8.83 -6.19
N PRO A 751 5.46 9.60 -7.15
CA PRO A 751 5.01 10.96 -6.86
C PRO A 751 3.90 11.03 -5.80
N LEU A 752 3.11 9.96 -5.68
CA LEU A 752 1.97 9.88 -4.76
C LEU A 752 2.38 9.43 -3.36
N GLY A 753 3.49 8.70 -3.23
CA GLY A 753 3.99 8.19 -1.94
C GLY A 753 2.98 7.28 -1.23
N TRP A 754 2.30 6.42 -1.98
CA TRP A 754 1.29 5.45 -1.50
C TRP A 754 1.87 4.41 -0.56
N VAL A 755 3.09 3.97 -0.89
CA VAL A 755 4.02 3.27 -0.02
C VAL A 755 5.33 4.06 -0.04
N LYS A 756 5.95 4.22 1.12
CA LYS A 756 7.18 5.00 1.29
C LYS A 756 7.85 4.66 2.60
N SER A 757 9.12 4.98 2.71
CA SER A 757 9.83 5.01 3.99
C SER A 757 10.47 6.38 4.16
N TYR A 758 10.60 6.85 5.39
CA TYR A 758 11.16 8.18 5.63
C TYR A 758 12.64 8.25 5.27
N ARG A 759 13.40 7.24 5.67
CA ARG A 759 14.80 7.05 5.32
C ARG A 759 15.05 5.55 5.14
N THR A 760 16.15 5.22 4.48
CA THR A 760 16.60 3.84 4.31
C THR A 760 18.09 3.79 4.63
N TYR A 761 18.49 2.89 5.51
CA TYR A 761 19.87 2.75 5.92
C TYR A 761 20.40 1.36 5.59
N LYS A 762 21.71 1.24 5.50
CA LYS A 762 22.40 -0.03 5.30
C LYS A 762 23.46 -0.23 6.38
N ALA A 763 23.38 -1.35 7.09
CA ALA A 763 24.25 -1.64 8.23
C ALA A 763 24.31 -3.14 8.55
N ASP A 764 25.34 -3.54 9.30
CA ASP A 764 25.39 -4.86 9.93
C ASP A 764 24.41 -4.95 11.10
N TRP A 765 23.92 -6.15 11.38
CA TRP A 765 23.07 -6.42 12.53
C TRP A 765 23.17 -7.87 12.95
N VAL A 766 23.21 -8.11 14.25
CA VAL A 766 23.10 -9.46 14.82
C VAL A 766 21.79 -9.55 15.59
N GLY A 767 20.84 -10.30 15.03
CA GLY A 767 19.54 -10.56 15.62
C GLY A 767 19.45 -11.97 16.21
N ARG A 768 19.06 -12.03 17.47
CA ARG A 768 18.89 -13.25 18.30
C ARG A 768 17.54 -13.19 19.03
N PRO A 769 16.43 -13.33 18.29
CA PRO A 769 15.09 -13.18 18.84
C PRO A 769 14.84 -14.17 19.99
N VAL A 770 14.09 -13.72 21.01
CA VAL A 770 13.73 -14.55 22.18
C VAL A 770 12.66 -15.59 21.88
N MET A 771 11.83 -15.35 20.87
CA MET A 771 10.79 -16.29 20.44
C MET A 771 11.44 -17.42 19.64
N PRO A 772 10.95 -18.67 19.74
CA PRO A 772 11.44 -19.78 18.93
C PRO A 772 11.12 -19.57 17.43
N PRO A 773 11.76 -20.33 16.53
CA PRO A 773 11.37 -20.41 15.12
C PRO A 773 9.91 -20.86 14.94
N ASP A 774 9.25 -20.29 13.95
CA ASP A 774 7.88 -20.63 13.56
C ASP A 774 7.86 -21.70 12.47
N VAL A 775 6.81 -22.53 12.46
CA VAL A 775 6.66 -23.65 11.52
C VAL A 775 5.21 -23.78 11.03
N ALA A 776 5.04 -24.05 9.74
CA ALA A 776 3.76 -24.35 9.11
C ALA A 776 3.85 -25.60 8.22
N VAL A 777 2.74 -26.33 8.11
CA VAL A 777 2.65 -27.58 7.36
C VAL A 777 1.57 -27.45 6.29
N ASP A 778 1.94 -27.65 5.03
CA ASP A 778 0.99 -27.91 3.94
C ASP A 778 0.83 -29.43 3.77
N GLU A 779 -0.29 -29.95 4.25
CA GLU A 779 -0.62 -31.38 4.19
C GLU A 779 -0.81 -31.89 2.75
N GLY A 780 -1.30 -31.04 1.85
CA GLY A 780 -1.62 -31.41 0.48
C GLY A 780 -0.35 -31.70 -0.33
N SER A 781 0.64 -30.84 -0.18
CA SER A 781 1.96 -31.01 -0.81
C SER A 781 2.97 -31.78 0.06
N LYS A 782 2.65 -32.02 1.34
CA LYS A 782 3.57 -32.54 2.36
C LYS A 782 4.83 -31.68 2.49
N THR A 783 4.64 -30.37 2.40
CA THR A 783 5.74 -29.40 2.51
C THR A 783 5.67 -28.73 3.87
N LEU A 784 6.82 -28.68 4.53
CA LEU A 784 7.01 -27.97 5.78
C LEU A 784 7.68 -26.63 5.49
N PHE A 785 7.21 -25.57 6.13
CA PHE A 785 7.78 -24.23 6.03
C PHE A 785 8.29 -23.82 7.40
N VAL A 786 9.52 -23.32 7.45
CA VAL A 786 10.14 -22.85 8.70
C VAL A 786 10.75 -21.46 8.49
N SER A 787 10.56 -20.57 9.46
CA SER A 787 11.18 -19.24 9.48
C SER A 787 11.53 -18.83 10.90
N TRP A 788 12.42 -17.84 11.06
CA TRP A 788 12.75 -17.29 12.37
C TRP A 788 12.92 -15.77 12.28
N ASN A 789 11.84 -15.06 12.60
CA ASN A 789 11.75 -13.60 12.43
C ASN A 789 12.82 -12.86 13.25
N GLY A 790 13.83 -12.33 12.54
CA GLY A 790 14.95 -11.58 13.10
C GLY A 790 16.21 -12.40 13.41
N ALA A 791 16.22 -13.71 13.23
CA ALA A 791 17.44 -14.49 13.49
C ALA A 791 18.44 -14.36 12.33
N THR A 792 19.59 -13.75 12.57
CA THR A 792 20.62 -13.50 11.53
C THR A 792 21.73 -14.55 11.49
N ASP A 793 21.93 -15.28 12.59
CA ASP A 793 23.06 -16.21 12.74
C ASP A 793 22.76 -17.64 12.21
N VAL A 794 21.54 -17.88 11.72
CA VAL A 794 21.08 -19.20 11.26
C VAL A 794 21.66 -19.54 9.89
N ALA A 795 22.46 -20.60 9.82
CA ALA A 795 23.01 -21.13 8.57
C ALA A 795 22.13 -22.24 7.97
N GLY A 796 21.42 -23.00 8.81
CA GLY A 796 20.54 -24.07 8.35
C GLY A 796 19.70 -24.69 9.45
N TRP A 797 18.98 -25.74 9.07
CA TRP A 797 17.99 -26.45 9.87
C TRP A 797 18.37 -27.92 9.96
N VAL A 798 18.44 -28.45 11.18
CA VAL A 798 18.54 -29.89 11.43
C VAL A 798 17.13 -30.41 11.70
N LEU A 799 16.64 -31.26 10.80
CA LEU A 799 15.36 -31.92 10.95
C LEU A 799 15.53 -33.13 11.89
N GLN A 800 14.74 -33.16 12.95
CA GLN A 800 14.79 -34.23 13.94
C GLN A 800 13.41 -34.85 14.15
N ARG A 801 13.41 -36.14 14.50
CA ARG A 801 12.20 -36.94 14.73
C ARG A 801 12.27 -37.72 16.04
N VAL A 802 11.12 -38.02 16.59
CA VAL A 802 10.92 -39.09 17.57
C VAL A 802 9.68 -39.92 17.22
N ASP A 803 9.76 -41.25 17.35
CA ASP A 803 8.67 -42.16 16.95
C ASP A 803 7.48 -42.13 17.92
N ASN A 804 7.73 -41.80 19.19
CA ASN A 804 6.71 -41.75 20.23
C ASN A 804 6.90 -40.53 21.14
N SER A 805 5.80 -39.90 21.59
CA SER A 805 5.84 -38.65 22.37
C SER A 805 6.44 -38.78 23.79
N THR A 806 6.83 -39.98 24.19
CA THR A 806 7.44 -40.30 25.50
C THR A 806 8.95 -40.49 25.46
N GLU A 807 9.56 -40.43 24.27
CA GLU A 807 11.01 -40.52 24.10
C GLU A 807 11.61 -39.11 24.18
N ASP A 808 12.64 -38.94 25.00
CA ASP A 808 13.30 -37.65 25.23
C ASP A 808 14.44 -37.37 24.22
N GLU A 809 14.79 -38.36 23.40
CA GLU A 809 15.93 -38.31 22.48
C GLU A 809 15.44 -38.23 21.03
N PHE A 810 15.61 -37.06 20.43
CA PHE A 810 15.29 -36.82 19.02
C PHE A 810 16.42 -37.32 18.13
N GLU A 811 16.10 -38.20 17.18
CA GLU A 811 17.06 -38.62 16.15
C GLU A 811 17.19 -37.56 15.06
N THR A 812 18.41 -37.36 14.57
CA THR A 812 18.64 -36.49 13.41
C THR A 812 18.30 -37.23 12.14
N VAL A 813 17.39 -36.65 11.35
CA VAL A 813 16.91 -37.24 10.09
C VAL A 813 17.62 -36.60 8.90
N ASP A 814 17.70 -35.27 8.87
CA ASP A 814 18.32 -34.54 7.74
C ASP A 814 18.86 -33.17 8.15
N TYR A 815 19.69 -32.57 7.29
CA TYR A 815 20.16 -31.20 7.39
C TYR A 815 19.84 -30.43 6.11
N LEU A 816 19.25 -29.24 6.27
CA LEU A 816 18.84 -28.39 5.16
C LEU A 816 19.43 -26.97 5.32
N PRO A 817 20.14 -26.44 4.32
CA PRO A 817 20.62 -25.07 4.39
C PRO A 817 19.47 -24.07 4.35
N LYS A 818 19.61 -22.94 5.06
CA LYS A 818 18.66 -21.83 4.97
C LYS A 818 18.69 -21.25 3.55
N THR A 819 17.52 -21.11 2.92
CA THR A 819 17.42 -20.67 1.51
C THR A 819 16.90 -19.24 1.32
N GLY A 820 16.35 -18.64 2.37
CA GLY A 820 15.76 -17.29 2.40
C GLY A 820 15.19 -17.02 3.80
N PHE A 821 14.23 -16.10 3.93
CA PHE A 821 13.49 -15.91 5.19
C PHE A 821 12.79 -17.20 5.65
N GLU A 822 12.02 -17.78 4.74
CA GLU A 822 11.29 -19.02 4.91
C GLU A 822 11.97 -20.13 4.10
N THR A 823 12.14 -21.30 4.71
CA THR A 823 12.69 -22.48 4.05
C THR A 823 11.59 -23.52 3.90
N ALA A 824 11.31 -23.92 2.66
CA ALA A 824 10.37 -24.99 2.32
C ALA A 824 11.09 -26.34 2.25
N ILE A 825 10.51 -27.37 2.86
CA ILE A 825 11.11 -28.68 3.07
C ILE A 825 10.09 -29.75 2.67
N GLU A 826 10.37 -30.49 1.60
CA GLU A 826 9.52 -31.59 1.15
C GLU A 826 9.70 -32.83 2.04
N MET A 827 8.61 -33.32 2.64
CA MET A 827 8.64 -34.43 3.59
C MET A 827 8.38 -35.78 2.90
N GLY A 828 9.38 -36.67 2.95
CA GLY A 828 9.25 -38.04 2.43
C GLY A 828 8.52 -39.01 3.37
N GLU A 829 8.60 -38.76 4.70
CA GLU A 829 7.96 -39.54 5.75
C GLU A 829 7.14 -38.60 6.66
N THR A 830 5.96 -39.05 7.08
CA THR A 830 5.02 -38.24 7.89
C THR A 830 4.79 -38.79 9.29
N GLY A 831 5.25 -40.01 9.58
CA GLY A 831 5.10 -40.63 10.89
C GLY A 831 6.06 -40.05 11.94
N GLY A 832 5.59 -39.98 13.18
CA GLY A 832 6.35 -39.48 14.33
C GLY A 832 6.11 -38.01 14.65
N TYR A 833 6.78 -37.54 15.70
CA TYR A 833 6.81 -36.14 16.11
C TYR A 833 8.12 -35.50 15.65
N TRP A 834 8.03 -34.29 15.13
CA TRP A 834 9.11 -33.61 14.44
C TRP A 834 9.44 -32.28 15.10
N ARG A 835 10.69 -31.84 14.97
CA ARG A 835 11.12 -30.46 15.25
C ARG A 835 12.26 -30.08 14.31
N LEU A 836 12.46 -28.78 14.12
CA LEU A 836 13.66 -28.26 13.46
C LEU A 836 14.51 -27.49 14.44
N VAL A 837 15.78 -27.82 14.43
CA VAL A 837 16.81 -27.14 15.21
C VAL A 837 17.54 -26.19 14.27
N ALA A 838 17.48 -24.89 14.57
CA ALA A 838 18.28 -23.89 13.90
C ALA A 838 19.73 -24.01 14.34
N VAL A 839 20.65 -24.04 13.37
CA VAL A 839 22.09 -24.13 13.64
C VAL A 839 22.86 -23.03 12.94
N ASP A 840 23.97 -22.61 13.54
CA ASP A 840 24.91 -21.67 12.94
C ASP A 840 25.88 -22.35 11.94
N PHE A 841 26.84 -21.59 11.40
CA PHE A 841 27.84 -22.12 10.46
C PHE A 841 28.82 -23.13 11.10
N THR A 842 28.91 -23.19 12.42
CA THR A 842 29.73 -24.16 13.16
C THR A 842 28.97 -25.44 13.50
N GLY A 843 27.64 -25.42 13.36
CA GLY A 843 26.73 -26.49 13.75
C GLY A 843 26.26 -26.38 15.21
N GLU A 844 26.48 -25.24 15.87
CA GLU A 844 25.96 -24.97 17.20
C GLU A 844 24.44 -24.75 17.13
N GLU A 845 23.71 -25.37 18.06
CA GLU A 845 22.27 -25.21 18.21
C GLU A 845 21.94 -23.82 18.76
N LEU A 846 21.11 -23.08 18.02
CA LEU A 846 20.68 -21.72 18.39
C LEU A 846 19.29 -21.71 19.04
N GLY A 847 18.43 -22.65 18.64
CA GLY A 847 17.05 -22.77 19.08
C GLY A 847 16.28 -23.76 18.22
N TYR A 848 15.05 -24.10 18.60
CA TYR A 848 14.26 -25.08 17.87
C TYR A 848 12.76 -24.73 17.85
N THR A 849 12.06 -25.18 16.82
CA THR A 849 10.61 -25.01 16.66
C THR A 849 9.85 -25.72 17.78
N GLU A 850 8.58 -25.37 17.99
CA GLU A 850 7.69 -26.29 18.72
C GLU A 850 7.66 -27.67 18.03
N VAL A 851 7.37 -28.72 18.82
CA VAL A 851 7.25 -30.09 18.31
C VAL A 851 5.89 -30.26 17.62
N PHE A 852 5.89 -30.79 16.40
CA PHE A 852 4.68 -30.95 15.57
C PHE A 852 4.54 -32.36 15.00
N SER A 853 3.36 -32.72 14.48
CA SER A 853 3.07 -33.98 13.78
C SER A 853 2.62 -33.68 12.36
N LEU A 854 2.99 -34.54 11.41
CA LEU A 854 2.54 -34.48 10.02
C LEU A 854 1.40 -35.46 9.71
N ASP A 855 1.04 -36.33 10.67
CA ASP A 855 -0.03 -37.33 10.55
C ASP A 855 -1.22 -36.92 11.44
N HIS A 856 -2.38 -36.69 10.83
CA HIS A 856 -3.61 -36.29 11.56
C HIS A 856 -4.53 -37.44 11.97
N SER A 857 -4.09 -38.70 11.88
CA SER A 857 -4.80 -39.79 12.56
C SER A 857 -4.47 -39.82 14.06
N VAL A 858 -4.91 -38.81 14.83
CA VAL A 858 -5.43 -38.86 16.22
C VAL A 858 -5.60 -37.40 16.69
N LEU A 859 -6.83 -36.90 16.69
CA LEU A 859 -7.22 -35.77 17.54
C LEU A 859 -7.51 -36.29 18.96
N SER A 860 -6.71 -35.88 19.95
CA SER A 860 -7.29 -35.44 21.23
C SER A 860 -6.38 -34.42 21.91
N VAL A 861 -6.92 -33.21 22.03
CA VAL A 861 -6.51 -32.19 22.99
C VAL A 861 -6.52 -32.83 24.39
N GLY A 862 -5.36 -33.04 25.01
CA GLY A 862 -5.30 -33.55 26.38
C GLY A 862 -4.00 -34.20 26.89
N ALA A 863 -2.98 -34.46 26.06
CA ALA A 863 -1.80 -35.22 26.49
C ALA A 863 -0.47 -34.44 26.58
N LEU A 864 -0.40 -33.18 26.16
CA LEU A 864 0.87 -32.41 26.12
C LEU A 864 1.15 -31.56 27.37
N GLU A 865 0.18 -31.35 28.26
CA GLU A 865 0.41 -30.62 29.54
C GLU A 865 1.12 -31.45 30.63
N SER A 866 1.42 -32.74 30.39
CA SER A 866 2.12 -33.59 31.37
C SER A 866 3.62 -33.82 31.08
N LEU A 867 4.19 -33.25 30.02
CA LEU A 867 5.54 -33.63 29.54
C LEU A 867 6.65 -32.60 29.78
N PHE A 868 6.37 -31.34 30.09
CA PHE A 868 7.42 -30.34 30.38
C PHE A 868 7.22 -29.67 31.74
N GLY A 869 7.37 -30.49 32.79
CA GLY A 869 7.63 -30.01 34.15
C GLY A 869 9.13 -29.95 34.41
N VAL A 870 9.76 -28.81 34.14
CA VAL A 870 11.02 -28.37 34.78
C VAL A 870 10.87 -26.85 34.90
N GLY A 871 10.91 -26.20 36.05
CA GLY A 871 11.61 -26.51 37.29
C GLY A 871 12.29 -25.20 37.65
N GLY A 872 11.68 -24.43 38.55
CA GLY A 872 12.20 -23.13 38.93
C GLY A 872 13.62 -23.24 39.50
N ARG A 873 14.55 -22.49 38.91
CA ARG A 873 15.56 -21.68 39.59
C ARG A 873 16.18 -20.67 38.64
#